data_AF-A0A6C0AHL7-F1
#
_entry.id   AF-A0A6C0AHL7-F1
#
_cell.length_a   1.000
_cell.length_b   1.000
_cell.length_c   1.000
_cell.angle_alpha   90.00
_cell.angle_beta   90.00
_cell.angle_gamma   90.00
#
_symmetry.space_group_name_H-M   'P 1'
#
loop_
_entity.id
_entity.type
_entity.pdbx_description
1 polymer ?
#
loop_
_entity_poly.entity_id
_entity_poly.type
_entity_poly.pdbx_seq_one_letter_code
_entity_poly.pdbx_strand_id
1 'polypeptide(L)'
;MRMMKRHISITKCEKKIDELLEVICCSDVRILFNWITSGEWQKCIPIYQESILAEKIDFVEKNFIPRRFSKSCDENIDNVIESPDEHIRFRVIDNETQIIFDNILEEEQYILYGHFKGDSIHCARLYKFYNDKYNELCSMMNNKHIPKEFRDKFLEQMRTDDILGKDSNDNTSVVSLAYNNAKEYKNMPLNILISHFMSGNIELKTYMLTLLLLYDINTKYIATILFDFILNEDQSAHMAHELYCNMHWSIQKEFEYSYKAMTSKMKTINSMDKIPYEKRVLISSASEEAKEKAYDKIKSANSPEGGSKAQQWLDGFLKIPFSKYKSHSIIDNLSMFKIKIDGLMLKMDLVESYKNLKKTPYETSYKIDILINKLKKHLSKIDINGLSVSVLEIENNVIDDEKKSSSPILSNLMTLANNISSRSSLSDDNSDNSSSSMYDERISIINGTLQKRRTHKTVSLNLFNDLNDDFSDKRNRLTEFFTEKTLYKELSTLCKEWDNYNNEKRKYIENIKTTLDSVCYGHHEAKNEIQRLVGQWVNGSTDGTIIGIEGPPGNGKTTLAKMGISKCLIDTDGSARPFGMIALGGSSNGSTLVGHNFTYVGSTWGKILDIVISSKCLNPIIYIDEVDKISRTEHGREITGILTHLTDSTQNDHFEDRYFSGIPLDLSKSIIIMSFNDRSLIDPILRDRMHIIKTKPLTTPDKIVIINDYLLPTILENVGFTNKDIIIKPKTCKYLIETYTYEAGVRKVKELLYEIIREFNLKLISKKTNNRFPYEISEKYIDEVLLKKDKVHRKLIHCEPRVGLINGLFATTSGVGGLTTIEVFRTHSNTFLDLILTGSQGDVMKESIKCARTIAWNLLPMEVKDKFKNCSDKENNKEKHESFALHVHTPECSTPKDGPSAGAAITLAILSQLSKVPIRNDIAMTGEIDLNGNVTMIGGLQSKLNGALSAGVKKVLIPYDNKKDLDEIISEKKIIEISDKKKDFTVLTVKNIFEMIPHVFVENELKFVNYL
;
A
#
# COMPACT_ATOMS: atom_id res chain seq x y z
N MET A 1 85.96 21.88 29.23
CA MET A 1 86.41 20.55 28.76
C MET A 1 85.39 19.87 27.82
N ARG A 2 84.89 20.58 26.79
CA ARG A 2 84.13 20.00 25.63
C ARG A 2 84.03 21.02 24.48
N MET A 3 85.13 21.73 24.18
CA MET A 3 85.18 22.79 23.16
C MET A 3 86.48 22.82 22.33
N MET A 4 87.19 21.68 22.22
CA MET A 4 88.54 21.66 21.62
C MET A 4 88.84 20.47 20.68
N LYS A 5 87.83 19.86 20.03
CA LYS A 5 88.03 18.74 19.06
C LYS A 5 87.13 18.80 17.82
N ARG A 6 86.96 19.97 17.21
CA ARG A 6 86.30 20.11 15.88
C ARG A 6 87.05 21.02 14.89
N HIS A 7 88.35 21.22 15.10
CA HIS A 7 89.22 21.94 14.15
C HIS A 7 90.18 21.05 13.37
N ILE A 8 89.93 19.73 13.30
CA ILE A 8 90.75 18.80 12.51
C ILE A 8 89.82 17.91 11.68
N SER A 9 89.30 18.46 10.58
CA SER A 9 88.84 17.67 9.42
C SER A 9 88.60 18.48 8.14
N ILE A 10 88.91 19.79 8.11
CA ILE A 10 88.67 20.64 6.93
C ILE A 10 89.65 20.29 5.79
N THR A 11 90.88 19.90 6.11
CA THR A 11 91.90 19.53 5.11
C THR A 11 91.73 18.14 4.47
N LYS A 12 90.77 17.32 4.95
CA LYS A 12 90.44 16.01 4.34
C LYS A 12 89.20 16.04 3.46
N CYS A 13 88.36 17.08 3.56
CA CYS A 13 87.26 17.30 2.62
C CYS A 13 87.75 18.01 1.35
N GLU A 14 88.66 18.98 1.46
CA GLU A 14 89.20 19.69 0.28
C GLU A 14 89.91 18.74 -0.69
N LYS A 15 90.75 17.80 -0.20
CA LYS A 15 91.40 16.79 -1.05
C LYS A 15 90.44 15.78 -1.71
N LYS A 16 89.29 15.51 -1.10
CA LYS A 16 88.27 14.63 -1.69
C LYS A 16 87.37 15.37 -2.67
N ILE A 17 87.22 16.69 -2.50
CA ILE A 17 86.49 17.55 -3.44
C ILE A 17 87.35 17.79 -4.68
N ASP A 18 88.67 17.97 -4.53
CA ASP A 18 89.61 18.06 -5.67
C ASP A 18 89.68 16.74 -6.46
N GLU A 19 89.72 15.58 -5.78
CA GLU A 19 89.65 14.25 -6.43
C GLU A 19 88.28 13.96 -7.08
N LEU A 20 87.20 14.61 -6.62
CA LEU A 20 85.87 14.52 -7.24
C LEU A 20 85.73 15.49 -8.43
N LEU A 21 86.36 16.66 -8.37
CA LEU A 21 86.40 17.64 -9.45
C LEU A 21 87.23 17.13 -10.64
N GLU A 22 88.32 16.38 -10.41
CA GLU A 22 89.09 15.74 -11.50
C GLU A 22 88.29 14.66 -12.26
N VAL A 23 87.26 14.07 -11.65
CA VAL A 23 86.37 13.09 -12.32
C VAL A 23 85.28 13.78 -13.16
N ILE A 24 85.02 15.08 -12.93
CA ILE A 24 83.92 15.83 -13.58
C ILE A 24 84.33 16.37 -14.97
N CYS A 25 85.59 16.28 -15.38
CA CYS A 25 86.04 16.68 -16.72
C CYS A 25 85.67 15.72 -17.88
N CYS A 26 84.85 14.68 -17.66
CA CYS A 26 84.40 13.77 -18.73
C CYS A 26 82.88 13.65 -18.80
N SER A 27 82.27 14.47 -19.67
CA SER A 27 81.26 14.16 -20.70
C SER A 27 80.21 13.03 -20.51
N ASP A 28 79.83 12.62 -19.30
CA ASP A 28 78.80 11.59 -19.12
C ASP A 28 77.55 12.14 -18.42
N VAL A 29 76.65 12.69 -19.23
CA VAL A 29 75.26 13.06 -18.89
C VAL A 29 74.53 11.91 -18.18
N ARG A 30 74.95 10.66 -18.39
CA ARG A 30 74.40 9.46 -17.74
C ARG A 30 74.71 9.36 -16.25
N ILE A 31 75.87 9.82 -15.80
CA ILE A 31 76.24 9.79 -14.37
C ILE A 31 75.42 10.84 -13.61
N LEU A 32 75.29 12.05 -14.17
CA LEU A 32 74.42 13.09 -13.63
C LEU A 32 72.96 12.66 -13.59
N PHE A 33 72.46 12.04 -14.67
CA PHE A 33 71.08 11.51 -14.71
C PHE A 33 70.86 10.38 -13.68
N ASN A 34 71.86 9.54 -13.43
CA ASN A 34 71.80 8.52 -12.38
C ASN A 34 71.81 9.14 -10.96
N TRP A 35 72.56 10.21 -10.72
CA TRP A 35 72.48 10.96 -9.45
C TRP A 35 71.13 11.65 -9.27
N ILE A 36 70.54 12.17 -10.34
CA ILE A 36 69.21 12.78 -10.33
C ILE A 36 68.10 11.75 -10.08
N THR A 37 68.17 10.57 -10.71
CA THR A 37 67.16 9.51 -10.54
C THR A 37 67.29 8.75 -9.21
N SER A 38 68.47 8.75 -8.58
CA SER A 38 68.71 8.18 -7.25
C SER A 38 68.42 9.14 -6.09
N GLY A 39 68.02 10.39 -6.36
CA GLY A 39 67.75 11.40 -5.34
C GLY A 39 69.01 12.11 -4.80
N GLU A 40 70.20 11.80 -5.32
CA GLU A 40 71.48 12.36 -4.86
C GLU A 40 71.92 13.62 -5.63
N TRP A 41 70.99 14.34 -6.28
CA TRP A 41 71.27 15.56 -7.06
C TRP A 41 71.84 16.72 -6.24
N GLN A 42 71.72 16.68 -4.91
CA GLN A 42 72.40 17.60 -3.99
C GLN A 42 73.92 17.63 -4.19
N LYS A 43 74.52 16.54 -4.70
CA LYS A 43 75.95 16.45 -5.04
C LYS A 43 76.34 17.28 -6.26
N CYS A 44 75.36 17.70 -7.08
CA CYS A 44 75.57 18.56 -8.24
C CYS A 44 75.57 20.06 -7.88
N ILE A 45 75.24 20.43 -6.64
CA ILE A 45 75.15 21.83 -6.20
C ILE A 45 76.43 22.16 -5.42
N PRO A 46 77.26 23.11 -5.88
CA PRO A 46 78.37 23.61 -5.07
C PRO A 46 77.80 24.18 -3.77
N ILE A 47 78.25 23.61 -2.66
CA ILE A 47 77.78 23.80 -1.28
C ILE A 47 77.53 25.29 -0.94
N TYR A 48 76.30 25.64 -0.53
CA TYR A 48 76.00 26.91 0.16
C TYR A 48 75.06 26.75 1.36
N GLN A 49 75.39 27.46 2.44
CA GLN A 49 74.83 27.39 3.80
C GLN A 49 73.60 28.30 4.03
N GLU A 50 72.68 28.42 3.08
CA GLU A 50 71.46 29.22 3.29
C GLU A 50 70.23 28.36 3.57
N SER A 51 69.59 28.62 4.71
CA SER A 51 68.38 27.91 5.16
C SER A 51 67.22 27.94 4.15
N ILE A 52 67.11 29.00 3.34
CA ILE A 52 66.06 29.20 2.33
C ILE A 52 66.28 28.29 1.11
N LEU A 53 67.54 28.10 0.70
CA LEU A 53 67.90 27.19 -0.40
C LEU A 53 67.60 25.74 -0.03
N ALA A 54 67.93 25.36 1.22
CA ALA A 54 67.69 24.01 1.73
C ALA A 54 66.21 23.64 1.71
N GLU A 55 65.30 24.57 2.02
CA GLU A 55 63.85 24.34 1.94
C GLU A 55 63.35 24.14 0.50
N LYS A 56 63.84 24.96 -0.46
CA LYS A 56 63.48 24.81 -1.88
C LYS A 56 64.01 23.49 -2.46
N ILE A 57 65.22 23.10 -2.08
CA ILE A 57 65.85 21.85 -2.50
C ILE A 57 65.10 20.64 -1.94
N ASP A 58 64.81 20.63 -0.63
CA ASP A 58 64.04 19.57 0.03
C ASP A 58 62.63 19.42 -0.57
N PHE A 59 61.99 20.54 -0.95
CA PHE A 59 60.70 20.52 -1.64
C PHE A 59 60.78 19.85 -3.01
N VAL A 60 61.78 20.19 -3.83
CA VAL A 60 61.98 19.60 -5.15
C VAL A 60 62.33 18.11 -5.02
N GLU A 61 63.20 17.72 -4.10
CA GLU A 61 63.60 16.32 -3.90
C GLU A 61 62.42 15.42 -3.52
N LYS A 62 61.55 15.89 -2.62
CA LYS A 62 60.41 15.10 -2.13
C LYS A 62 59.27 15.04 -3.12
N ASN A 63 59.05 16.10 -3.90
CA ASN A 63 57.81 16.29 -4.64
C ASN A 63 57.99 16.34 -6.16
N PHE A 64 59.19 16.47 -6.70
CA PHE A 64 59.43 16.56 -8.13
C PHE A 64 59.96 15.25 -8.71
N ILE A 65 59.35 14.77 -9.79
CA ILE A 65 59.82 13.60 -10.54
C ILE A 65 60.59 14.09 -11.78
N PRO A 66 61.93 14.03 -11.78
CA PRO A 66 62.73 14.33 -12.96
C PRO A 66 62.45 13.33 -14.07
N ARG A 67 62.22 13.82 -15.29
CA ARG A 67 62.12 13.01 -16.52
C ARG A 67 63.31 13.19 -17.44
N ARG A 68 63.75 14.44 -17.62
CA ARG A 68 64.84 14.78 -18.55
C ARG A 68 65.71 15.87 -17.92
N PHE A 69 66.99 15.83 -18.23
CA PHE A 69 67.97 16.81 -17.82
C PHE A 69 68.68 17.36 -19.05
N SER A 70 68.86 18.68 -19.11
CA SER A 70 69.70 19.32 -20.11
C SER A 70 70.56 20.41 -19.50
N LYS A 71 71.82 20.46 -19.92
CA LYS A 71 72.69 21.61 -19.72
C LYS A 71 72.45 22.57 -20.90
N SER A 72 71.98 23.78 -20.65
CA SER A 72 71.79 24.77 -21.73
C SER A 72 73.05 25.62 -21.87
N CYS A 73 73.57 25.71 -23.10
CA CYS A 73 74.60 26.69 -23.49
C CYS A 73 74.03 27.77 -24.42
N ASP A 74 72.70 27.87 -24.57
CA ASP A 74 72.07 28.73 -25.58
C ASP A 74 71.63 30.08 -25.01
N GLU A 75 72.21 31.16 -25.56
CA GLU A 75 71.98 32.57 -25.25
C GLU A 75 70.60 33.14 -25.62
N ASN A 76 69.58 32.33 -25.88
CA ASN A 76 68.24 32.81 -26.25
C ASN A 76 67.17 32.29 -25.30
N ILE A 77 67.02 32.98 -24.17
CA ILE A 77 65.84 32.88 -23.31
C ILE A 77 65.24 34.28 -23.17
N ASP A 78 64.38 34.64 -24.12
CA ASP A 78 63.52 35.81 -23.98
C ASP A 78 62.57 35.62 -22.78
N ASN A 79 62.35 36.71 -22.05
CA ASN A 79 61.53 36.88 -20.84
C ASN A 79 62.15 36.34 -19.54
N VAL A 80 63.25 36.98 -19.11
CA VAL A 80 63.67 37.01 -17.70
C VAL A 80 63.33 38.38 -17.13
N ILE A 81 62.34 38.42 -16.25
CA ILE A 81 62.09 39.56 -15.36
C ILE A 81 62.93 39.28 -14.10
N GLU A 82 63.90 40.14 -13.81
CA GLU A 82 64.77 40.07 -12.64
C GLU A 82 63.94 40.05 -11.36
N SER A 83 64.20 39.07 -10.50
CA SER A 83 63.69 39.00 -9.12
C SER A 83 64.88 38.81 -8.18
N PRO A 84 64.89 39.36 -6.95
CA PRO A 84 66.14 39.63 -6.23
C PRO A 84 66.87 38.42 -5.62
N ASP A 85 66.39 37.18 -5.79
CA ASP A 85 66.96 35.97 -5.17
C ASP A 85 67.07 34.82 -6.19
N GLU A 86 68.24 34.68 -6.83
CA GLU A 86 68.44 33.96 -8.09
C GLU A 86 69.34 32.71 -7.97
N HIS A 87 68.78 31.59 -7.51
CA HIS A 87 69.50 30.30 -7.54
C HIS A 87 68.66 29.14 -8.07
N ILE A 88 67.34 29.17 -7.85
CA ILE A 88 66.40 28.15 -8.35
C ILE A 88 65.15 28.87 -8.87
N ARG A 89 64.91 28.77 -10.17
CA ARG A 89 63.74 29.34 -10.85
C ARG A 89 62.84 28.22 -11.39
N PHE A 90 61.52 28.45 -11.32
CA PHE A 90 60.52 27.52 -11.83
C PHE A 90 59.86 28.13 -13.06
N ARG A 91 59.79 27.38 -14.15
CA ARG A 91 59.10 27.77 -15.39
C ARG A 91 58.28 26.60 -15.89
N VAL A 92 57.11 26.84 -16.48
CA VAL A 92 56.28 25.79 -17.09
C VAL A 92 56.17 26.07 -18.58
N ILE A 93 56.53 25.09 -19.42
CA ILE A 93 56.40 25.15 -20.88
C ILE A 93 55.75 23.84 -21.34
N ASP A 94 54.66 23.93 -22.13
CA ASP A 94 53.99 22.79 -22.79
C ASP A 94 53.74 21.56 -21.89
N ASN A 95 53.07 21.77 -20.74
CA ASN A 95 52.72 20.74 -19.75
C ASN A 95 53.90 20.05 -19.04
N GLU A 96 55.14 20.53 -19.22
CA GLU A 96 56.30 20.10 -18.46
C GLU A 96 56.82 21.25 -17.59
N THR A 97 57.10 20.96 -16.32
CA THR A 97 57.73 21.92 -15.42
C THR A 97 59.24 21.85 -15.62
N GLN A 98 59.84 23.00 -15.89
CA GLN A 98 61.28 23.22 -15.93
C GLN A 98 61.73 23.83 -14.62
N ILE A 99 62.66 23.15 -13.95
CA ILE A 99 63.39 23.71 -12.81
C ILE A 99 64.76 24.13 -13.33
N ILE A 100 65.03 25.42 -13.25
CA ILE A 100 66.29 26.04 -13.68
C ILE A 100 67.14 26.24 -12.43
N PHE A 101 68.32 25.64 -12.41
CA PHE A 101 69.34 25.87 -11.40
C PHE A 101 70.41 26.76 -12.00
N ASP A 102 70.61 27.92 -11.38
CA ASP A 102 71.63 28.89 -11.78
C ASP A 102 72.89 28.65 -10.94
N ASN A 103 73.98 28.17 -11.56
CA ASN A 103 75.26 28.01 -10.89
C ASN A 103 76.10 29.28 -11.04
N ILE A 104 76.18 30.10 -9.97
CA ILE A 104 76.89 31.38 -9.96
C ILE A 104 78.41 31.21 -10.15
N LEU A 105 78.99 30.06 -9.77
CA LEU A 105 80.44 29.86 -9.83
C LEU A 105 80.98 29.55 -11.23
N GLU A 106 80.16 28.99 -12.12
CA GLU A 106 80.56 28.59 -13.48
C GLU A 106 79.77 29.28 -14.60
N GLU A 107 78.83 30.18 -14.28
CA GLU A 107 77.90 30.80 -15.25
C GLU A 107 77.09 29.80 -16.08
N GLU A 108 76.84 28.61 -15.54
CA GLU A 108 76.12 27.53 -16.23
C GLU A 108 74.68 27.37 -15.69
N GLN A 109 73.74 27.18 -16.62
CA GLN A 109 72.34 26.87 -16.30
C GLN A 109 72.04 25.38 -16.50
N TYR A 110 71.47 24.78 -15.47
CA TYR A 110 71.01 23.40 -15.49
C TYR A 110 69.49 23.36 -15.50
N ILE A 111 68.91 22.74 -16.53
CA ILE A 111 67.46 22.65 -16.68
C ILE A 111 67.02 21.21 -16.44
N LEU A 112 66.11 21.05 -15.49
CA LEU A 112 65.56 19.78 -15.08
C LEU A 112 64.07 19.76 -15.44
N TYR A 113 63.72 18.91 -16.40
CA TYR A 113 62.36 18.72 -16.90
C TYR A 113 61.70 17.59 -16.12
N GLY A 114 60.48 17.82 -15.67
CA GLY A 114 59.73 16.84 -14.90
C GLY A 114 58.34 17.31 -14.52
N HIS A 115 57.72 16.59 -13.60
CA HIS A 115 56.39 16.89 -13.09
C HIS A 115 56.36 16.71 -11.57
N PHE A 116 55.53 17.52 -10.89
CA PHE A 116 55.29 17.34 -9.47
C PHE A 116 54.40 16.10 -9.22
N LYS A 117 54.68 15.37 -8.14
CA LYS A 117 54.08 14.09 -7.79
C LYS A 117 52.77 14.31 -7.03
N GLY A 118 51.65 14.36 -7.77
CA GLY A 118 50.28 14.31 -7.23
C GLY A 118 49.85 15.51 -6.38
N ASP A 119 48.57 15.90 -6.48
CA ASP A 119 47.98 17.07 -5.83
C ASP A 119 48.02 17.01 -4.29
N SER A 120 49.12 17.48 -3.71
CA SER A 120 49.19 17.78 -2.28
C SER A 120 49.62 19.23 -2.06
N ILE A 121 48.71 20.16 -2.39
CA ILE A 121 48.77 21.56 -1.93
C ILE A 121 49.00 21.62 -0.40
N HIS A 122 48.51 20.62 0.34
CA HIS A 122 48.76 20.44 1.77
C HIS A 122 50.23 20.18 2.14
N CYS A 123 51.01 19.50 1.28
CA CYS A 123 52.44 19.28 1.50
C CYS A 123 53.26 20.54 1.17
N ALA A 124 52.84 21.33 0.17
CA ALA A 124 53.51 22.57 -0.23
C ALA A 124 53.35 23.71 0.79
N ARG A 125 52.22 23.78 1.53
CA ARG A 125 51.99 24.76 2.61
C ARG A 125 52.97 24.67 3.78
N LEU A 126 53.72 23.58 3.92
CA LEU A 126 54.74 23.42 4.97
C LEU A 126 55.99 24.28 4.73
N TYR A 127 56.20 24.74 3.50
CA TYR A 127 57.40 25.50 3.12
C TYR A 127 57.11 27.00 3.08
N LYS A 128 58.03 27.80 3.65
CA LYS A 128 57.81 29.24 3.83
C LYS A 128 57.67 29.98 2.50
N PHE A 129 58.49 29.64 1.51
CA PHE A 129 58.48 30.29 0.19
C PHE A 129 57.13 30.14 -0.56
N TYR A 130 56.45 29.01 -0.40
CA TYR A 130 55.13 28.79 -1.01
C TYR A 130 54.08 29.65 -0.32
N ASN A 131 54.13 29.71 1.02
CA ASN A 131 53.20 30.50 1.81
C ASN A 131 53.37 32.00 1.54
N ASP A 132 54.60 32.47 1.33
CA ASP A 132 54.89 33.86 0.96
C ASP A 132 54.29 34.20 -0.42
N LYS A 133 54.49 33.34 -1.44
CA LYS A 133 53.88 33.51 -2.77
C LYS A 133 52.34 33.42 -2.74
N TYR A 134 51.79 32.53 -1.92
CA TYR A 134 50.34 32.42 -1.71
C TYR A 134 49.75 33.69 -1.04
N ASN A 135 50.45 34.24 -0.04
CA ASN A 135 50.04 35.47 0.64
C ASN A 135 50.15 36.69 -0.28
N GLU A 136 51.18 36.75 -1.13
CA GLU A 136 51.32 37.76 -2.18
C GLU A 136 50.13 37.73 -3.14
N LEU A 137 49.76 36.55 -3.67
CA LEU A 137 48.58 36.35 -4.52
C LEU A 137 47.28 36.78 -3.83
N CYS A 138 47.10 36.42 -2.55
CA CYS A 138 45.94 36.83 -1.77
C CYS A 138 45.86 38.35 -1.59
N SER A 139 47.02 39.01 -1.40
CA SER A 139 47.10 40.47 -1.25
C SER A 139 46.75 41.21 -2.54
N MET A 140 47.26 40.76 -3.70
CA MET A 140 46.98 41.35 -5.01
C MET A 140 45.52 41.18 -5.42
N MET A 141 44.90 40.06 -5.06
CA MET A 141 43.50 39.76 -5.39
C MET A 141 42.48 40.49 -4.50
N ASN A 142 42.86 41.01 -3.33
CA ASN A 142 41.94 41.84 -2.52
C ASN A 142 41.50 43.12 -3.23
N ASN A 143 42.23 43.57 -4.26
CA ASN A 143 41.91 44.75 -5.06
C ASN A 143 40.91 44.49 -6.21
N LYS A 144 40.57 43.23 -6.52
CA LYS A 144 39.59 42.84 -7.55
C LYS A 144 38.27 42.43 -6.88
N HIS A 145 37.11 42.86 -7.39
CA HIS A 145 35.75 42.58 -6.86
C HIS A 145 35.33 41.08 -6.93
N ILE A 146 36.12 40.16 -6.37
CA ILE A 146 35.85 38.72 -6.31
C ILE A 146 35.55 38.33 -4.84
N PRO A 147 34.49 37.56 -4.55
CA PRO A 147 34.20 37.08 -3.21
C PRO A 147 35.37 36.26 -2.63
N LYS A 148 35.75 36.55 -1.38
CA LYS A 148 36.83 35.83 -0.67
C LYS A 148 36.61 34.32 -0.65
N GLU A 149 35.36 33.89 -0.43
CA GLU A 149 35.01 32.46 -0.36
C GLU A 149 35.24 31.71 -1.67
N PHE A 150 34.93 32.34 -2.82
CA PHE A 150 35.19 31.76 -4.14
C PHE A 150 36.69 31.68 -4.41
N ARG A 151 37.41 32.79 -4.15
CA ARG A 151 38.86 32.91 -4.39
C ARG A 151 39.63 31.86 -3.59
N ASP A 152 39.40 31.79 -2.29
CA ASP A 152 40.19 30.94 -1.40
C ASP A 152 39.97 29.45 -1.73
N LYS A 153 38.72 29.04 -2.00
CA LYS A 153 38.37 27.67 -2.40
C LYS A 153 38.89 27.30 -3.80
N PHE A 154 38.93 28.24 -4.74
CA PHE A 154 39.47 28.00 -6.08
C PHE A 154 41.00 27.90 -6.06
N LEU A 155 41.68 28.71 -5.24
CA LEU A 155 43.13 28.61 -5.04
C LEU A 155 43.54 27.29 -4.38
N GLU A 156 42.69 26.73 -3.51
CA GLU A 156 42.89 25.39 -2.95
C GLU A 156 42.76 24.25 -3.95
N GLN A 157 42.40 24.52 -5.21
CA GLN A 157 42.28 23.52 -6.29
C GLN A 157 43.33 23.71 -7.37
N MET A 158 44.07 24.82 -7.37
CA MET A 158 45.13 25.05 -8.34
C MET A 158 46.30 24.12 -8.06
N ARG A 159 46.81 23.50 -9.12
CA ARG A 159 47.96 22.61 -9.03
C ARG A 159 49.21 23.38 -8.60
N THR A 160 50.15 22.67 -8.00
CA THR A 160 51.39 23.28 -7.46
C THR A 160 52.30 23.83 -8.56
N ASP A 161 52.27 23.24 -9.76
CA ASP A 161 52.95 23.73 -10.96
C ASP A 161 52.37 25.05 -11.47
N ASP A 162 51.05 25.20 -11.48
CA ASP A 162 50.37 26.43 -11.89
C ASP A 162 50.70 27.62 -10.95
N ILE A 163 50.70 27.38 -9.63
CA ILE A 163 50.98 28.43 -8.64
C ILE A 163 52.46 28.85 -8.68
N LEU A 164 53.38 27.89 -8.81
CA LEU A 164 54.82 28.17 -8.75
C LEU A 164 55.38 28.62 -10.10
N GLY A 165 54.89 28.09 -11.22
CA GLY A 165 55.44 28.28 -12.55
C GLY A 165 54.95 29.50 -13.33
N LYS A 166 53.88 30.15 -12.88
CA LYS A 166 53.35 31.40 -13.48
C LYS A 166 53.63 32.61 -12.59
N ASP A 167 53.69 33.78 -13.22
CA ASP A 167 53.83 35.07 -12.54
C ASP A 167 52.59 35.38 -11.71
N SER A 168 52.79 36.12 -10.61
CA SER A 168 51.70 36.50 -9.70
C SER A 168 50.56 37.22 -10.43
N ASN A 169 50.88 38.03 -11.45
CA ASN A 169 49.89 38.72 -12.29
C ASN A 169 49.05 37.77 -13.14
N ASP A 170 49.67 36.78 -13.77
CA ASP A 170 48.98 35.79 -14.62
C ASP A 170 48.07 34.90 -13.80
N ASN A 171 48.51 34.49 -12.61
CA ASN A 171 47.65 33.74 -11.69
C ASN A 171 46.41 34.55 -11.28
N THR A 172 46.54 35.87 -11.09
CA THR A 172 45.35 36.71 -10.82
C THR A 172 44.42 36.86 -12.02
N SER A 173 44.92 36.75 -13.26
CA SER A 173 44.10 36.82 -14.47
C SER A 173 43.28 35.54 -14.65
N VAL A 174 43.88 34.37 -14.42
CA VAL A 174 43.22 33.06 -14.45
C VAL A 174 42.05 32.97 -13.48
N VAL A 175 42.24 33.42 -12.22
CA VAL A 175 41.16 33.44 -11.21
C VAL A 175 40.03 34.39 -11.63
N SER A 176 40.37 35.54 -12.21
CA SER A 176 39.36 36.50 -12.67
C SER A 176 38.55 35.97 -13.86
N LEU A 177 39.19 35.22 -14.76
CA LEU A 177 38.55 34.56 -15.89
C LEU A 177 37.61 33.44 -15.42
N ALA A 178 38.04 32.62 -14.46
CA ALA A 178 37.22 31.58 -13.84
C ALA A 178 35.95 32.15 -13.17
N TYR A 179 36.07 33.28 -12.46
CA TYR A 179 34.93 33.95 -11.85
C TYR A 179 33.95 34.54 -12.88
N ASN A 180 34.46 35.11 -13.97
CA ASN A 180 33.63 35.61 -15.06
C ASN A 180 32.88 34.47 -15.77
N ASN A 181 33.54 33.34 -16.05
CA ASN A 181 32.90 32.15 -16.62
C ASN A 181 31.79 31.61 -15.70
N ALA A 182 32.02 31.56 -14.39
CA ALA A 182 31.00 31.15 -13.42
C ALA A 182 29.77 32.09 -13.44
N LYS A 183 30.01 33.40 -13.59
CA LYS A 183 28.95 34.41 -13.73
C LYS A 183 28.19 34.26 -15.04
N GLU A 184 28.86 33.93 -16.14
CA GLU A 184 28.21 33.62 -17.43
C GLU A 184 27.32 32.40 -17.33
N TYR A 185 27.81 31.28 -16.77
CA TYR A 185 27.01 30.06 -16.61
C TYR A 185 25.79 30.26 -15.71
N LYS A 186 25.87 31.13 -14.69
CA LYS A 186 24.71 31.49 -13.86
C LYS A 186 23.63 32.24 -14.65
N ASN A 187 24.01 33.06 -15.61
CA ASN A 187 23.09 33.92 -16.36
C ASN A 187 22.52 33.23 -17.62
N MET A 188 23.09 32.10 -18.04
CA MET A 188 22.57 31.32 -19.16
C MET A 188 21.24 30.64 -18.81
N PRO A 189 20.25 30.62 -19.71
CA PRO A 189 19.05 29.82 -19.52
C PRO A 189 19.40 28.33 -19.53
N LEU A 190 18.70 27.55 -18.69
CA LEU A 190 19.07 26.16 -18.36
C LEU A 190 19.15 25.24 -19.60
N ASN A 191 18.30 25.47 -20.61
CA ASN A 191 18.32 24.70 -21.85
C ASN A 191 19.63 24.87 -22.65
N ILE A 192 20.13 26.11 -22.74
CA ILE A 192 21.41 26.43 -23.40
C ILE A 192 22.59 25.91 -22.54
N LEU A 193 22.46 26.01 -21.21
CA LEU A 193 23.48 25.49 -20.31
C LEU A 193 23.62 23.96 -20.43
N ILE A 194 22.51 23.23 -20.52
CA ILE A 194 22.51 21.78 -20.74
C ILE A 194 23.11 21.45 -22.10
N SER A 195 22.74 22.14 -23.18
CA SER A 195 23.32 21.85 -24.50
C SER A 195 24.83 22.11 -24.54
N HIS A 196 25.28 23.22 -23.94
CA HIS A 196 26.70 23.56 -23.83
C HIS A 196 27.46 22.52 -22.99
N PHE A 197 26.87 22.09 -21.88
CA PHE A 197 27.44 21.05 -21.02
C PHE A 197 27.53 19.70 -21.73
N MET A 198 26.51 19.30 -22.50
CA MET A 198 26.50 18.03 -23.23
C MET A 198 27.53 17.98 -24.36
N SER A 199 27.73 19.10 -25.07
CA SER A 199 28.74 19.21 -26.13
C SER A 199 30.19 19.20 -25.64
N GLY A 200 30.43 19.36 -24.33
CA GLY A 200 31.77 19.44 -23.75
C GLY A 200 32.44 18.08 -23.53
N ASN A 201 33.78 18.08 -23.59
CA ASN A 201 34.61 16.97 -23.14
C ASN A 201 34.52 16.79 -21.61
N ILE A 202 34.99 15.65 -21.08
CA ILE A 202 34.97 15.33 -19.64
C ILE A 202 35.65 16.42 -18.80
N GLU A 203 36.75 16.98 -19.28
CA GLU A 203 37.47 18.09 -18.63
C GLU A 203 36.64 19.37 -18.55
N LEU A 204 35.99 19.76 -19.65
CA LEU A 204 35.11 20.94 -19.69
C LEU A 204 33.87 20.73 -18.79
N LYS A 205 33.30 19.52 -18.78
CA LYS A 205 32.18 19.15 -17.90
C LYS A 205 32.58 19.24 -16.41
N THR A 206 33.77 18.73 -16.07
CA THR A 206 34.32 18.77 -14.71
C THR A 206 34.59 20.21 -14.30
N TYR A 207 35.15 21.02 -15.20
CA TYR A 207 35.41 22.44 -14.98
C TYR A 207 34.12 23.26 -14.76
N MET A 208 33.09 23.04 -15.60
CA MET A 208 31.79 23.70 -15.45
C MET A 208 31.11 23.35 -14.11
N LEU A 209 31.10 22.07 -13.72
CA LEU A 209 30.56 21.64 -12.43
C LEU A 209 31.32 22.28 -11.27
N THR A 210 32.64 22.33 -11.35
CA THR A 210 33.51 22.93 -10.33
C THR A 210 33.19 24.42 -10.14
N LEU A 211 33.08 25.19 -11.24
CA LEU A 211 32.75 26.61 -11.17
C LEU A 211 31.35 26.87 -10.60
N LEU A 212 30.35 26.09 -11.01
CA LEU A 212 28.97 26.21 -10.52
C LEU A 212 28.86 25.87 -9.02
N LEU A 213 29.63 24.89 -8.55
CA LEU A 213 29.67 24.51 -7.14
C LEU A 213 30.33 25.57 -6.25
N LEU A 214 31.27 26.35 -6.78
CA LEU A 214 32.00 27.36 -6.02
C LEU A 214 31.29 28.71 -5.92
N TYR A 215 30.37 29.02 -6.83
CA TYR A 215 29.84 30.39 -6.99
C TYR A 215 28.79 30.80 -5.94
N ASP A 216 27.63 30.14 -5.88
CA ASP A 216 26.49 30.51 -5.03
C ASP A 216 25.62 29.28 -4.70
N ILE A 217 24.77 29.36 -3.66
CA ILE A 217 23.86 28.28 -3.26
C ILE A 217 22.92 27.88 -4.41
N ASN A 218 22.47 28.85 -5.21
CA ASN A 218 21.60 28.59 -6.35
C ASN A 218 22.32 27.87 -7.51
N THR A 219 23.59 28.18 -7.76
CA THR A 219 24.39 27.52 -8.81
C THR A 219 24.81 26.11 -8.38
N LYS A 220 24.98 25.86 -7.08
CA LYS A 220 25.15 24.50 -6.53
C LYS A 220 23.98 23.59 -6.91
N TYR A 221 22.74 24.09 -6.85
CA TYR A 221 21.57 23.32 -7.30
C TYR A 221 21.54 23.08 -8.81
N ILE A 222 22.06 24.03 -9.60
CA ILE A 222 22.19 23.84 -11.06
C ILE A 222 23.22 22.75 -11.35
N ALA A 223 24.33 22.73 -10.62
CA ALA A 223 25.36 21.68 -10.76
C ALA A 223 24.82 20.29 -10.41
N THR A 224 24.03 20.15 -9.35
CA THR A 224 23.40 18.86 -9.00
C THR A 224 22.41 18.40 -10.05
N ILE A 225 21.65 19.33 -10.66
CA ILE A 225 20.73 19.01 -11.76
C ILE A 225 21.49 18.54 -13.01
N LEU A 226 22.58 19.21 -13.39
CA LEU A 226 23.40 18.81 -14.53
C LEU A 226 24.03 17.42 -14.30
N PHE A 227 24.43 17.12 -13.07
CA PHE A 227 24.97 15.81 -12.70
C PHE A 227 23.90 14.70 -12.72
N ASP A 228 22.70 14.97 -12.20
CA ASP A 228 21.56 14.04 -12.27
C ASP A 228 21.09 13.82 -13.72
N PHE A 229 21.20 14.83 -14.59
CA PHE A 229 20.89 14.69 -16.01
C PHE A 229 21.79 13.64 -16.67
N ILE A 230 23.09 13.65 -16.36
CA ILE A 230 24.01 12.60 -16.82
C ILE A 230 23.61 11.26 -16.24
N LEU A 231 23.27 11.15 -14.95
CA LEU A 231 22.94 9.87 -14.32
C LEU A 231 21.74 9.13 -14.95
N ASN A 232 20.84 9.85 -15.62
CA ASN A 232 19.61 9.30 -16.17
C ASN A 232 19.72 8.83 -17.65
N GLU A 233 20.84 9.06 -18.33
CA GLU A 233 21.07 8.52 -19.67
C GLU A 233 21.59 7.06 -19.63
N ASP A 234 21.14 6.19 -20.55
CA ASP A 234 21.31 4.74 -20.46
C ASP A 234 22.75 4.20 -20.58
N GLN A 235 23.76 5.05 -20.85
CA GLN A 235 25.18 4.66 -21.02
C GLN A 235 26.17 5.43 -20.13
N SER A 236 25.71 6.27 -19.22
CA SER A 236 26.51 7.36 -18.63
C SER A 236 26.86 7.19 -17.14
N ALA A 237 26.50 6.08 -16.49
CA ALA A 237 26.89 5.83 -15.09
C ALA A 237 28.42 5.79 -14.90
N HIS A 238 29.14 5.26 -15.88
CA HIS A 238 30.61 5.31 -15.92
C HIS A 238 31.12 6.73 -16.07
N MET A 239 30.49 7.54 -16.92
CA MET A 239 30.86 8.96 -17.10
C MET A 239 30.59 9.79 -15.86
N ALA A 240 29.48 9.57 -15.15
CA ALA A 240 29.17 10.27 -13.90
C ALA A 240 30.18 9.92 -12.81
N HIS A 241 30.58 8.64 -12.72
CA HIS A 241 31.62 8.20 -11.80
C HIS A 241 32.98 8.82 -12.15
N GLU A 242 33.34 8.84 -13.43
CA GLU A 242 34.58 9.44 -13.93
C GLU A 242 34.62 10.96 -13.68
N LEU A 243 33.53 11.68 -13.93
CA LEU A 243 33.40 13.10 -13.60
C LEU A 243 33.53 13.36 -12.11
N TYR A 244 32.93 12.53 -11.27
CA TYR A 244 33.05 12.67 -9.81
C TYR A 244 34.48 12.43 -9.33
N CYS A 245 35.12 11.36 -9.81
CA CYS A 245 36.51 11.03 -9.47
C CYS A 245 37.51 12.09 -9.98
N ASN A 246 37.22 12.77 -11.09
CA ASN A 246 38.04 13.83 -11.65
C ASN A 246 37.89 15.18 -10.92
N MET A 247 36.91 15.35 -10.03
CA MET A 247 36.79 16.55 -9.18
C MET A 247 37.77 16.51 -8.00
N HIS A 248 38.28 17.67 -7.59
CA HIS A 248 39.09 17.79 -6.38
C HIS A 248 38.28 17.40 -5.13
N TRP A 249 38.93 16.77 -4.13
CA TRP A 249 38.25 16.25 -2.93
C TRP A 249 37.44 17.31 -2.15
N SER A 250 37.90 18.56 -2.14
CA SER A 250 37.19 19.70 -1.52
C SER A 250 35.85 19.97 -2.21
N ILE A 251 35.80 19.83 -3.54
CA ILE A 251 34.59 19.96 -4.35
C ILE A 251 33.69 18.75 -4.21
N GLN A 252 34.24 17.54 -4.16
CA GLN A 252 33.45 16.32 -3.91
C GLN A 252 32.67 16.41 -2.59
N LYS A 253 33.30 16.97 -1.55
CA LYS A 253 32.64 17.20 -0.25
C LYS A 253 31.52 18.24 -0.31
N GLU A 254 31.73 19.35 -1.01
CA GLU A 254 30.70 20.39 -1.26
C GLU A 254 29.56 19.85 -2.13
N PHE A 255 29.88 18.99 -3.10
CA PHE A 255 28.91 18.29 -3.92
C PHE A 255 28.05 17.34 -3.07
N GLU A 256 28.65 16.49 -2.24
CA GLU A 256 27.90 15.60 -1.34
C GLU A 256 27.00 16.37 -0.37
N TYR A 257 27.50 17.47 0.19
CA TYR A 257 26.71 18.31 1.08
C TYR A 257 25.52 18.95 0.34
N SER A 258 25.74 19.47 -0.87
CA SER A 258 24.67 20.07 -1.68
C SER A 258 23.65 19.02 -2.15
N TYR A 259 24.10 17.81 -2.50
CA TYR A 259 23.27 16.67 -2.88
C TYR A 259 22.40 16.18 -1.70
N LYS A 260 22.98 16.06 -0.50
CA LYS A 260 22.25 15.74 0.75
C LYS A 260 21.27 16.86 1.16
N ALA A 261 21.64 18.12 0.97
CA ALA A 261 20.77 19.26 1.24
C ALA A 261 19.59 19.37 0.25
N MET A 262 19.78 18.97 -1.00
CA MET A 262 18.73 18.90 -2.01
C MET A 262 17.72 17.79 -1.72
N THR A 263 18.22 16.59 -1.38
CA THR A 263 17.37 15.45 -1.01
C THR A 263 16.59 15.68 0.29
N SER A 264 17.16 16.40 1.26
CA SER A 264 16.44 16.79 2.49
C SER A 264 15.43 17.91 2.26
N LYS A 265 15.77 18.96 1.49
CA LYS A 265 14.80 20.02 1.13
C LYS A 265 13.62 19.50 0.31
N MET A 266 13.83 18.50 -0.57
CA MET A 266 12.76 17.78 -1.26
C MET A 266 11.76 17.11 -0.30
N LYS A 267 12.18 16.70 0.90
CA LYS A 267 11.28 16.12 1.91
C LYS A 267 10.47 17.17 2.68
N THR A 268 11.02 18.37 2.88
CA THR A 268 10.38 19.44 3.68
C THR A 268 9.50 20.41 2.90
N ILE A 269 9.66 20.57 1.57
CA ILE A 269 8.89 21.54 0.79
C ILE A 269 7.56 20.92 0.35
N ASN A 270 6.60 20.90 1.27
CA ASN A 270 5.18 20.63 1.03
C ASN A 270 4.40 21.87 0.54
N SER A 271 5.03 22.75 -0.25
CA SER A 271 4.31 23.78 -1.03
C SER A 271 4.39 23.42 -2.52
N MET A 272 3.50 22.53 -2.94
CA MET A 272 3.47 21.89 -4.26
C MET A 272 3.11 22.82 -5.44
N ASP A 273 2.71 24.08 -5.18
CA ASP A 273 2.19 24.98 -6.21
C ASP A 273 3.25 25.84 -6.94
N LYS A 274 4.51 25.83 -6.48
CA LYS A 274 5.60 26.63 -7.10
C LYS A 274 6.62 25.79 -7.88
N ILE A 275 6.43 24.48 -7.94
CA ILE A 275 7.34 23.55 -8.61
C ILE A 275 6.76 23.22 -10.00
N PRO A 276 7.53 23.34 -11.10
CA PRO A 276 7.10 22.93 -12.44
C PRO A 276 6.60 21.48 -12.47
N TYR A 277 5.59 21.20 -13.31
CA TYR A 277 4.96 19.88 -13.40
C TYR A 277 5.97 18.77 -13.71
N GLU A 278 7.00 19.06 -14.51
CA GLU A 278 8.07 18.13 -14.88
C GLU A 278 8.80 17.58 -13.65
N LYS A 279 9.11 18.46 -12.69
CA LYS A 279 9.80 18.07 -11.46
C LYS A 279 8.88 17.27 -10.53
N ARG A 280 7.59 17.59 -10.49
CA ARG A 280 6.60 16.88 -9.65
C ARG A 280 6.34 15.46 -10.15
N VAL A 281 6.28 15.27 -11.47
CA VAL A 281 6.13 13.94 -12.09
C VAL A 281 7.38 13.08 -11.86
N LEU A 282 8.58 13.64 -12.01
CA LEU A 282 9.82 12.90 -11.78
C LEU A 282 9.94 12.40 -10.33
N ILE A 283 9.56 13.22 -9.36
CA ILE A 283 9.58 12.88 -7.93
C ILE A 283 8.45 11.89 -7.56
N SER A 284 7.40 11.80 -8.38
CA SER A 284 6.28 10.90 -8.08
C SER A 284 6.72 9.44 -8.06
N SER A 285 6.17 8.68 -7.12
CA SER A 285 6.36 7.23 -6.97
C SER A 285 5.58 6.40 -8.00
N ALA A 286 5.20 7.02 -9.12
CA ALA A 286 4.48 6.39 -10.21
C ALA A 286 5.38 5.42 -10.99
N SER A 287 4.78 4.46 -11.70
CA SER A 287 5.50 3.59 -12.63
C SER A 287 6.10 4.39 -13.78
N GLU A 288 7.15 3.87 -14.42
CA GLU A 288 7.79 4.54 -15.56
C GLU A 288 6.80 4.74 -16.73
N GLU A 289 5.90 3.77 -16.97
CA GLU A 289 4.81 3.90 -17.96
C GLU A 289 3.86 5.06 -17.65
N ALA A 290 3.53 5.27 -16.37
CA ALA A 290 2.66 6.36 -15.94
C ALA A 290 3.37 7.72 -16.04
N LYS A 291 4.67 7.77 -15.76
CA LYS A 291 5.50 8.98 -15.93
C LYS A 291 5.63 9.38 -17.39
N GLU A 292 5.87 8.43 -18.29
CA GLU A 292 5.96 8.68 -19.74
C GLU A 292 4.69 9.36 -20.27
N LYS A 293 3.51 8.84 -19.90
CA LYS A 293 2.22 9.44 -20.26
C LYS A 293 2.03 10.83 -19.66
N ALA A 294 2.48 11.04 -18.43
CA ALA A 294 2.45 12.35 -17.81
C ALA A 294 3.35 13.35 -18.55
N TYR A 295 4.53 12.94 -19.03
CA TYR A 295 5.38 13.77 -19.87
C TYR A 295 4.73 14.14 -21.21
N ASP A 296 4.05 13.21 -21.87
CA ASP A 296 3.30 13.53 -23.08
C ASP A 296 2.16 14.52 -22.83
N LYS A 297 1.51 14.43 -21.67
CA LYS A 297 0.50 15.40 -21.27
C LYS A 297 1.09 16.76 -20.94
N ILE A 298 2.28 16.84 -20.36
CA ILE A 298 3.02 18.11 -20.17
C ILE A 298 3.33 18.76 -21.52
N LYS A 299 3.80 18.00 -22.52
CA LYS A 299 4.02 18.53 -23.88
C LYS A 299 2.72 19.12 -24.46
N SER A 300 1.59 18.45 -24.26
CA SER A 300 0.28 18.94 -24.71
C SER A 300 -0.22 20.16 -23.94
N ALA A 301 0.14 20.31 -22.66
CA ALA A 301 -0.24 21.44 -21.82
C ALA A 301 0.45 22.75 -22.21
N ASN A 302 1.64 22.67 -22.80
CA ASN A 302 2.39 23.82 -23.32
C ASN A 302 1.83 24.35 -24.65
N SER A 303 0.81 23.70 -25.23
CA SER A 303 0.15 24.12 -26.47
C SER A 303 -1.08 25.02 -26.20
N PRO A 304 -1.31 26.09 -26.99
CA PRO A 304 -2.29 27.14 -26.67
C PRO A 304 -3.78 26.73 -26.70
N GLU A 305 -4.17 25.69 -27.46
CA GLU A 305 -5.58 25.30 -27.62
C GLU A 305 -6.06 24.18 -26.66
N GLY A 306 -5.15 23.53 -25.92
CA GLY A 306 -5.46 22.36 -25.06
C GLY A 306 -5.00 22.47 -23.59
N GLY A 307 -4.39 23.59 -23.21
CA GLY A 307 -3.67 23.72 -21.94
C GLY A 307 -4.48 23.45 -20.67
N SER A 308 -5.73 23.95 -20.58
CA SER A 308 -6.50 23.85 -19.32
C SER A 308 -6.94 22.44 -18.96
N LYS A 309 -7.36 21.62 -19.94
CA LYS A 309 -7.72 20.22 -19.72
C LYS A 309 -6.48 19.37 -19.40
N ALA A 310 -5.37 19.61 -20.08
CA ALA A 310 -4.12 18.91 -19.80
C ALA A 310 -3.57 19.25 -18.40
N GLN A 311 -3.72 20.51 -17.95
CA GLN A 311 -3.40 20.92 -16.58
C GLN A 311 -4.30 20.23 -15.55
N GLN A 312 -5.62 20.17 -15.78
CA GLN A 312 -6.54 19.44 -14.89
C GLN A 312 -6.19 17.95 -14.77
N TRP A 313 -5.77 17.34 -15.88
CA TRP A 313 -5.29 15.96 -15.90
C TRP A 313 -4.01 15.80 -15.08
N LEU A 314 -3.03 16.68 -15.24
CA LEU A 314 -1.77 16.65 -14.49
C LEU A 314 -2.00 16.90 -12.99
N ASP A 315 -2.89 17.82 -12.64
CA ASP A 315 -3.29 18.06 -11.26
C ASP A 315 -3.98 16.86 -10.62
N GLY A 316 -4.82 16.15 -11.39
CA GLY A 316 -5.43 14.90 -10.96
C GLY A 316 -4.38 13.80 -10.78
N PHE A 317 -3.49 13.61 -11.77
CA PHE A 317 -2.42 12.63 -11.73
C PHE A 317 -1.52 12.76 -10.51
N LEU A 318 -1.10 14.00 -10.19
CA LEU A 318 -0.22 14.27 -9.06
C LEU A 318 -0.89 14.10 -7.69
N LYS A 319 -2.23 14.02 -7.65
CA LYS A 319 -2.98 13.69 -6.43
C LYS A 319 -3.10 12.18 -6.20
N ILE A 320 -2.80 11.35 -7.21
CA ILE A 320 -2.87 9.89 -7.08
C ILE A 320 -1.72 9.41 -6.17
N PRO A 321 -2.01 8.69 -5.08
CA PRO A 321 -1.02 8.24 -4.11
C PRO A 321 -0.30 6.96 -4.57
N PHE A 322 0.46 7.01 -5.66
CA PHE A 322 1.17 5.85 -6.21
C PHE A 322 2.07 5.18 -5.15
N SER A 323 2.02 3.84 -5.08
CA SER A 323 2.82 3.01 -4.18
C SER A 323 2.69 3.31 -2.67
N LYS A 324 1.67 4.07 -2.25
CA LYS A 324 1.38 4.34 -0.84
C LYS A 324 0.31 3.40 -0.30
N TYR A 325 0.73 2.46 0.52
CA TYR A 325 -0.16 1.53 1.22
C TYR A 325 -0.07 1.76 2.73
N LYS A 326 -1.22 1.68 3.40
CA LYS A 326 -1.30 1.68 4.87
C LYS A 326 -1.06 0.26 5.40
N SER A 327 0.01 0.07 6.17
CA SER A 327 0.35 -1.20 6.82
C SER A 327 -0.15 -1.25 8.27
N HIS A 328 -0.32 -2.47 8.78
CA HIS A 328 -0.70 -2.70 10.17
C HIS A 328 0.55 -3.09 10.97
N SER A 329 0.70 -2.55 12.18
CA SER A 329 1.88 -2.81 13.03
C SER A 329 2.15 -4.29 13.27
N ILE A 330 1.09 -5.11 13.39
CA ILE A 330 1.20 -6.55 13.65
C ILE A 330 1.73 -7.32 12.43
N ILE A 331 1.38 -6.89 11.22
CA ILE A 331 1.87 -7.52 9.98
C ILE A 331 3.35 -7.16 9.79
N ASP A 332 3.71 -5.91 10.06
CA ASP A 332 5.08 -5.42 9.95
C ASP A 332 6.00 -6.08 10.99
N ASN A 333 5.50 -6.33 12.20
CA ASN A 333 6.24 -7.06 13.23
C ASN A 333 6.56 -8.50 12.80
N LEU A 334 5.63 -9.17 12.09
CA LEU A 334 5.83 -10.54 11.61
C LEU A 334 6.83 -10.60 10.45
N SER A 335 6.79 -9.65 9.53
CA SER A 335 7.78 -9.57 8.44
C SER A 335 9.18 -9.31 9.00
N MET A 336 9.31 -8.39 9.95
CA MET A 336 10.56 -8.13 10.67
C MET A 336 11.07 -9.36 11.43
N PHE A 337 10.17 -10.10 12.09
CA PHE A 337 10.55 -11.32 12.81
C PHE A 337 11.03 -12.43 11.86
N LYS A 338 10.38 -12.61 10.70
CA LYS A 338 10.85 -13.54 9.65
C LYS A 338 12.27 -13.20 9.19
N ILE A 339 12.55 -11.91 8.95
CA ILE A 339 13.89 -11.46 8.56
C ILE A 339 14.92 -11.76 9.65
N LYS A 340 14.58 -11.55 10.94
CA LYS A 340 15.46 -11.91 12.05
C LYS A 340 15.75 -13.42 12.09
N ILE A 341 14.74 -14.26 11.86
CA ILE A 341 14.91 -15.73 11.78
C ILE A 341 15.78 -16.13 10.59
N ASP A 342 15.50 -15.60 9.41
CA ASP A 342 16.28 -15.89 8.19
C ASP A 342 17.74 -15.47 8.38
N GLY A 343 17.97 -14.31 9.01
CA GLY A 343 19.30 -13.85 9.39
C GLY A 343 19.99 -14.80 10.38
N LEU A 344 19.26 -15.38 11.34
CA LEU A 344 19.82 -16.34 12.29
C LEU A 344 20.08 -17.71 11.66
N MET A 345 19.21 -18.19 10.76
CA MET A 345 19.47 -19.40 9.96
C MET A 345 20.73 -19.24 9.11
N LEU A 346 20.92 -18.09 8.46
CA LEU A 346 22.15 -17.79 7.72
C LEU A 346 23.38 -17.82 8.64
N LYS A 347 23.31 -17.25 9.84
CA LYS A 347 24.40 -17.36 10.83
C LYS A 347 24.69 -18.81 11.20
N MET A 348 23.66 -19.65 11.42
CA MET A 348 23.83 -21.06 11.76
C MET A 348 24.45 -21.87 10.61
N ASP A 349 23.98 -21.66 9.38
CA ASP A 349 24.53 -22.30 8.17
C ASP A 349 26.02 -21.94 7.97
N LEU A 350 26.40 -20.69 8.25
CA LEU A 350 27.78 -20.22 8.23
C LEU A 350 28.65 -20.91 9.30
N VAL A 351 28.12 -21.07 10.52
CA VAL A 351 28.83 -21.76 11.62
C VAL A 351 29.04 -23.24 11.31
N GLU A 352 28.04 -23.93 10.78
CA GLU A 352 28.14 -25.34 10.42
C GLU A 352 29.12 -25.56 9.26
N SER A 353 29.06 -24.68 8.26
CA SER A 353 30.02 -24.60 7.16
C SER A 353 31.46 -24.41 7.67
N TYR A 354 31.66 -23.53 8.66
CA TYR A 354 32.96 -23.27 9.28
C TYR A 354 33.46 -24.44 10.14
N LYS A 355 32.57 -25.15 10.86
CA LYS A 355 32.91 -26.38 11.61
C LYS A 355 33.32 -27.51 10.67
N ASN A 356 32.69 -27.63 9.49
CA ASN A 356 33.04 -28.64 8.49
C ASN A 356 34.40 -28.36 7.81
N LEU A 357 34.75 -27.08 7.62
CA LEU A 357 36.09 -26.67 7.13
C LEU A 357 37.23 -27.08 8.07
N LYS A 358 37.00 -27.15 9.39
CA LYS A 358 38.01 -27.60 10.36
C LYS A 358 38.37 -29.09 10.26
N LYS A 359 37.55 -29.92 9.60
CA LYS A 359 37.75 -31.39 9.55
C LYS A 359 38.66 -31.90 8.42
N THR A 360 39.05 -31.07 7.45
CA THR A 360 39.90 -31.50 6.33
C THR A 360 41.05 -30.52 6.08
N PRO A 361 42.33 -30.92 6.22
CA PRO A 361 43.45 -29.97 6.20
C PRO A 361 43.86 -29.45 4.80
N TYR A 362 43.36 -30.05 3.70
CA TYR A 362 43.74 -29.67 2.34
C TYR A 362 42.51 -29.71 1.41
N GLU A 363 42.44 -28.73 0.49
CA GLU A 363 41.41 -28.41 -0.54
C GLU A 363 40.54 -27.18 -0.23
N THR A 364 41.08 -25.99 -0.48
CA THR A 364 40.52 -24.70 -0.01
C THR A 364 39.93 -23.76 -1.06
N SER A 365 39.92 -24.04 -2.38
CA SER A 365 39.24 -23.11 -3.34
C SER A 365 37.84 -23.58 -3.75
N TYR A 366 37.71 -24.82 -4.23
CA TYR A 366 36.46 -25.34 -4.79
C TYR A 366 35.29 -25.42 -3.79
N LYS A 367 35.58 -25.79 -2.53
CA LYS A 367 34.56 -25.84 -1.46
C LYS A 367 34.09 -24.44 -1.03
N ILE A 368 34.97 -23.42 -1.11
CA ILE A 368 34.63 -22.02 -0.80
C ILE A 368 33.72 -21.46 -1.89
N ASP A 369 33.98 -21.74 -3.17
CA ASP A 369 33.12 -21.32 -4.28
C ASP A 369 31.72 -21.97 -4.23
N ILE A 370 31.62 -23.24 -3.81
CA ILE A 370 30.33 -23.90 -3.56
C ILE A 370 29.57 -23.21 -2.43
N LEU A 371 30.27 -22.76 -1.38
CA LEU A 371 29.70 -22.04 -0.25
C LEU A 371 29.20 -20.65 -0.65
N ILE A 372 30.00 -19.93 -1.45
CA ILE A 372 29.62 -18.63 -2.02
C ILE A 372 28.41 -18.77 -2.95
N ASN A 373 28.35 -19.82 -3.77
CA ASN A 373 27.21 -20.06 -4.65
C ASN A 373 25.95 -20.50 -3.89
N LYS A 374 26.09 -21.28 -2.80
CA LYS A 374 24.97 -21.55 -1.88
C LYS A 374 24.47 -20.27 -1.22
N LEU A 375 25.36 -19.45 -0.66
CA LEU A 375 25.00 -18.17 -0.05
C LEU A 375 24.31 -17.22 -1.04
N LYS A 376 24.80 -17.12 -2.29
CA LYS A 376 24.16 -16.35 -3.36
C LYS A 376 22.74 -16.86 -3.68
N LYS A 377 22.55 -18.18 -3.70
CA LYS A 377 21.25 -18.83 -3.97
C LYS A 377 20.25 -18.68 -2.82
N HIS A 378 20.73 -18.54 -1.58
CA HIS A 378 19.89 -18.26 -0.42
C HIS A 378 19.55 -16.76 -0.31
N LEU A 379 20.51 -15.86 -0.56
CA LEU A 379 20.28 -14.41 -0.60
C LEU A 379 19.29 -14.00 -1.70
N SER A 380 19.24 -14.72 -2.83
CA SER A 380 18.27 -14.45 -3.90
C SER A 380 16.83 -14.88 -3.56
N LYS A 381 16.60 -15.61 -2.46
CA LYS A 381 15.26 -16.04 -2.01
C LYS A 381 14.62 -15.07 -1.01
N ILE A 382 15.38 -14.12 -0.48
CA ILE A 382 14.88 -13.12 0.47
C ILE A 382 14.26 -11.98 -0.36
N ASP A 383 12.95 -11.80 -0.24
CA ASP A 383 12.20 -10.82 -1.02
C ASP A 383 12.30 -9.43 -0.35
N ILE A 384 13.28 -8.64 -0.79
CA ILE A 384 13.67 -7.35 -0.19
C ILE A 384 12.77 -6.18 -0.66
N ASN A 385 11.93 -6.41 -1.68
CA ASN A 385 11.20 -5.35 -2.37
C ASN A 385 10.14 -4.62 -1.52
N GLY A 386 9.77 -5.12 -0.33
CA GLY A 386 8.72 -4.56 0.53
C GLY A 386 9.18 -3.57 1.62
N LEU A 387 10.47 -3.29 1.78
CA LEU A 387 11.03 -2.69 3.02
C LEU A 387 11.63 -1.27 2.91
N SER A 388 11.44 -0.57 1.79
CA SER A 388 12.13 0.70 1.53
C SER A 388 11.72 1.89 2.44
N VAL A 389 10.72 1.75 3.32
CA VAL A 389 10.14 2.89 4.05
C VAL A 389 10.54 2.96 5.54
N SER A 390 10.89 1.86 6.22
CA SER A 390 11.05 1.84 7.69
C SER A 390 12.49 1.93 8.21
N VAL A 391 13.51 1.76 7.37
CA VAL A 391 14.93 1.74 7.81
C VAL A 391 15.48 3.15 8.06
N LEU A 392 14.90 4.19 7.46
CA LEU A 392 15.35 5.58 7.58
C LEU A 392 15.08 6.23 8.94
N GLU A 393 14.19 5.67 9.77
CA GLU A 393 13.90 6.21 11.10
C GLU A 393 14.89 5.74 12.17
N ILE A 394 15.65 4.67 11.91
CA ILE A 394 16.59 4.08 12.87
C ILE A 394 17.98 4.74 12.77
N GLU A 395 18.37 5.26 11.59
CA GLU A 395 19.66 5.92 11.39
C GLU A 395 19.77 7.27 12.13
N ASN A 396 18.67 8.01 12.30
CA ASN A 396 18.72 9.32 12.95
C ASN A 396 18.93 9.28 14.46
N ASN A 397 18.68 8.15 15.12
CA ASN A 397 18.83 8.00 16.57
C ASN A 397 20.23 7.52 17.01
N VAL A 398 21.11 7.19 16.05
CA VAL A 398 22.45 6.64 16.33
C VAL A 398 23.57 7.65 16.05
N ILE A 399 23.27 8.76 15.37
CA ILE A 399 24.28 9.73 14.88
C ILE A 399 24.80 10.68 15.97
N ASP A 400 24.18 10.75 17.15
CA ASP A 400 24.56 11.73 18.18
C ASP A 400 25.79 11.35 19.02
N ASP A 401 26.29 10.11 19.00
CA ASP A 401 27.27 9.65 19.98
C ASP A 401 28.74 9.52 19.54
N GLU A 402 29.10 9.70 18.25
CA GLU A 402 30.50 9.51 17.81
C GLU A 402 31.17 10.77 17.26
N LYS A 403 31.39 11.73 18.16
CA LYS A 403 32.52 12.67 18.07
C LYS A 403 33.63 12.20 19.00
N LYS A 404 34.62 11.45 18.48
CA LYS A 404 36.04 11.50 18.91
C LYS A 404 36.93 10.53 18.13
N SER A 405 38.14 11.03 17.84
CA SER A 405 39.36 10.36 17.40
C SER A 405 39.47 9.85 15.96
N SER A 406 40.31 10.58 15.24
CA SER A 406 40.88 10.39 13.92
C SER A 406 42.15 9.52 13.89
N SER A 407 42.35 8.80 12.76
CA SER A 407 43.61 8.27 12.16
C SER A 407 44.37 7.13 12.89
N PRO A 408 44.97 6.10 12.21
CA PRO A 408 45.87 6.20 11.03
C PRO A 408 45.74 5.00 10.03
N ILE A 409 44.73 4.97 9.16
CA ILE A 409 44.45 3.83 8.26
C ILE A 409 44.70 4.16 6.77
N LEU A 410 44.81 5.45 6.44
CA LEU A 410 44.86 5.91 5.05
C LEU A 410 46.24 5.73 4.37
N SER A 411 47.33 5.57 5.14
CA SER A 411 48.70 5.45 4.60
C SER A 411 49.04 4.04 4.09
N ASN A 412 48.35 3.00 4.56
CA ASN A 412 48.67 1.60 4.21
C ASN A 412 47.82 1.07 3.04
N LEU A 413 46.72 1.75 2.69
CA LEU A 413 45.85 1.38 1.56
C LEU A 413 46.42 1.77 0.19
N MET A 414 47.24 2.83 0.12
CA MET A 414 47.86 3.31 -1.12
C MET A 414 49.05 2.44 -1.58
N THR A 415 49.75 1.78 -0.65
CA THR A 415 50.89 0.90 -0.95
C THR A 415 50.46 -0.51 -1.41
N LEU A 416 49.23 -0.93 -1.12
CA LEU A 416 48.67 -2.21 -1.55
C LEU A 416 48.06 -2.17 -2.97
N ALA A 417 47.47 -1.04 -3.36
CA ALA A 417 46.86 -0.88 -4.69
C ALA A 417 47.89 -0.92 -5.84
N ASN A 418 49.09 -0.36 -5.63
CA ASN A 418 50.15 -0.34 -6.64
C ASN A 418 50.85 -1.69 -6.88
N ASN A 419 50.67 -2.66 -5.98
CA ASN A 419 51.28 -4.00 -6.11
C ASN A 419 50.37 -5.00 -6.87
N ILE A 420 49.12 -4.64 -7.14
CA ILE A 420 48.14 -5.52 -7.78
C ILE A 420 48.04 -5.28 -9.29
N SER A 421 48.31 -4.06 -9.76
CA SER A 421 48.29 -3.70 -11.19
C SER A 421 49.45 -4.28 -11.99
N SER A 422 50.52 -4.77 -11.35
CA SER A 422 51.72 -5.29 -12.03
C SER A 422 51.76 -6.82 -12.18
N ARG A 423 50.66 -7.55 -11.89
CA ARG A 423 50.63 -9.02 -11.94
C ARG A 423 49.68 -9.63 -12.97
N SER A 424 48.99 -8.83 -13.79
CA SER A 424 48.02 -9.32 -14.79
C SER A 424 48.52 -9.19 -16.23
N SER A 425 49.78 -9.51 -16.49
CA SER A 425 50.30 -9.70 -17.84
C SER A 425 51.31 -10.84 -17.80
N LEU A 426 50.87 -12.07 -18.13
CA LEU A 426 51.69 -13.12 -18.76
C LEU A 426 50.86 -14.40 -19.02
N SER A 427 51.09 -14.92 -20.23
CA SER A 427 50.79 -16.22 -20.85
C SER A 427 49.37 -16.53 -21.35
N ASP A 428 49.19 -16.25 -22.65
CA ASP A 428 48.32 -16.92 -23.62
C ASP A 428 48.63 -18.43 -23.76
N ASP A 429 47.61 -19.25 -24.07
CA ASP A 429 47.57 -19.96 -25.38
C ASP A 429 46.27 -20.79 -25.59
N ASN A 430 45.58 -20.46 -26.69
CA ASN A 430 44.80 -21.27 -27.64
C ASN A 430 43.64 -22.19 -27.20
N SER A 431 42.40 -21.82 -27.54
CA SER A 431 41.70 -22.33 -28.74
C SER A 431 40.24 -21.84 -28.86
N ASP A 432 39.96 -21.25 -30.03
CA ASP A 432 38.70 -21.14 -30.78
C ASP A 432 37.49 -20.33 -30.26
N ASN A 433 37.39 -19.17 -30.93
CA ASN A 433 36.30 -18.21 -31.01
C ASN A 433 35.03 -18.77 -31.68
N SER A 434 33.88 -18.46 -31.09
CA SER A 434 32.65 -18.02 -31.80
C SER A 434 31.40 -17.92 -30.91
N SER A 435 31.54 -17.97 -29.57
CA SER A 435 30.39 -17.84 -28.65
C SER A 435 30.53 -16.77 -27.55
N SER A 436 31.62 -15.99 -27.48
CA SER A 436 31.81 -15.04 -26.35
C SER A 436 30.94 -13.78 -26.40
N SER A 437 30.54 -13.27 -27.58
CA SER A 437 29.84 -11.98 -27.66
C SER A 437 28.42 -11.98 -27.05
N MET A 438 27.70 -13.12 -27.06
CA MET A 438 26.37 -13.23 -26.43
C MET A 438 26.42 -13.61 -24.94
N TYR A 439 27.51 -14.21 -24.46
CA TYR A 439 27.67 -14.54 -23.05
C TYR A 439 28.18 -13.33 -22.26
N ASP A 440 29.03 -12.48 -22.86
CA ASP A 440 29.52 -11.25 -22.24
C ASP A 440 28.43 -10.15 -22.14
N GLU A 441 27.52 -10.05 -23.13
CA GLU A 441 26.33 -9.19 -23.03
C GLU A 441 25.35 -9.66 -21.96
N ARG A 442 25.12 -10.98 -21.82
CA ARG A 442 24.26 -11.50 -20.75
C ARG A 442 24.88 -11.34 -19.37
N ILE A 443 26.20 -11.45 -19.24
CA ILE A 443 26.92 -11.22 -17.98
C ILE A 443 26.96 -9.72 -17.64
N SER A 444 27.03 -8.80 -18.62
CA SER A 444 26.95 -7.35 -18.36
C SER A 444 25.55 -6.89 -17.98
N ILE A 445 24.50 -7.46 -18.58
CA ILE A 445 23.09 -7.22 -18.21
C ILE A 445 22.81 -7.77 -16.81
N ILE A 446 23.33 -8.95 -16.48
CA ILE A 446 23.26 -9.54 -15.13
C ILE A 446 24.06 -8.70 -14.13
N ASN A 447 25.22 -8.15 -14.50
CA ASN A 447 26.04 -7.31 -13.62
C ASN A 447 25.48 -5.88 -13.46
N GLY A 448 24.83 -5.32 -14.47
CA GLY A 448 24.14 -4.02 -14.41
C GLY A 448 22.87 -4.08 -13.58
N THR A 449 22.11 -5.18 -13.68
CA THR A 449 20.97 -5.45 -12.78
C THR A 449 21.42 -5.80 -11.35
N LEU A 450 22.62 -6.38 -11.17
CA LEU A 450 23.25 -6.58 -9.85
C LEU A 450 23.84 -5.30 -9.24
N GLN A 451 24.25 -4.30 -10.05
CA GLN A 451 24.73 -3.00 -9.57
C GLN A 451 23.59 -2.09 -9.11
N LYS A 452 22.43 -2.10 -9.78
CA LYS A 452 21.21 -1.41 -9.27
C LYS A 452 20.72 -2.00 -7.93
N ARG A 453 21.13 -3.23 -7.59
CA ARG A 453 20.86 -3.91 -6.31
C ARG A 453 21.93 -3.68 -5.21
N ARG A 454 23.02 -2.94 -5.48
CA ARG A 454 24.15 -2.80 -4.54
C ARG A 454 23.94 -1.84 -3.37
N THR A 455 22.90 -0.99 -3.38
CA THR A 455 22.54 -0.18 -2.19
C THR A 455 21.98 -1.01 -1.04
N HIS A 456 21.64 -2.29 -1.27
CA HIS A 456 21.18 -3.22 -0.24
C HIS A 456 22.26 -4.22 0.24
N LYS A 457 23.54 -4.00 -0.11
CA LYS A 457 24.63 -4.96 0.18
C LYS A 457 25.68 -4.47 1.18
N THR A 458 25.57 -3.23 1.65
CA THR A 458 26.57 -2.57 2.52
C THR A 458 26.62 -3.15 3.94
N VAL A 459 25.56 -3.78 4.44
CA VAL A 459 25.61 -4.49 5.74
C VAL A 459 26.37 -5.82 5.65
N SER A 460 26.41 -6.45 4.47
CA SER A 460 27.05 -7.75 4.23
C SER A 460 28.53 -7.68 3.76
N LEU A 461 29.00 -6.52 3.29
CA LEU A 461 30.38 -6.33 2.79
C LEU A 461 31.35 -5.81 3.86
N ASN A 462 30.85 -5.08 4.86
CA ASN A 462 31.69 -4.65 6.00
C ASN A 462 32.13 -5.85 6.88
N LEU A 463 31.33 -6.92 6.92
CA LEU A 463 31.73 -8.19 7.56
C LEU A 463 32.80 -8.97 6.78
N PHE A 464 32.95 -8.72 5.48
CA PHE A 464 33.86 -9.47 4.61
C PHE A 464 35.24 -8.81 4.44
N ASN A 465 35.31 -7.47 4.48
CA ASN A 465 36.57 -6.75 4.33
C ASN A 465 37.40 -6.70 5.64
N ASP A 466 36.81 -7.00 6.79
CA ASP A 466 37.51 -7.10 8.07
C ASP A 466 38.24 -8.45 8.28
N LEU A 467 38.18 -9.37 7.30
CA LEU A 467 38.76 -10.72 7.40
C LEU A 467 40.23 -10.83 6.95
N ASN A 468 40.84 -9.77 6.40
CA ASN A 468 42.19 -9.85 5.83
C ASN A 468 43.34 -9.28 6.68
N ASP A 469 43.07 -8.68 7.85
CA ASP A 469 44.11 -8.23 8.77
C ASP A 469 44.17 -9.10 10.04
N ASP A 470 45.36 -9.71 10.23
CA ASP A 470 45.88 -10.54 11.33
C ASP A 470 45.08 -11.77 11.78
N PHE A 471 45.55 -12.94 11.31
CA PHE A 471 44.93 -14.27 11.43
C PHE A 471 45.01 -14.94 12.82
N SER A 472 45.79 -14.42 13.80
CA SER A 472 45.96 -15.06 15.12
C SER A 472 45.09 -14.44 16.22
N ASP A 473 44.99 -13.13 16.32
CA ASP A 473 44.28 -12.46 17.43
C ASP A 473 42.76 -12.39 17.23
N LYS A 474 42.27 -12.43 15.98
CA LYS A 474 40.83 -12.48 15.66
C LYS A 474 40.21 -13.87 15.83
N ARG A 475 41.01 -14.95 15.84
CA ARG A 475 40.51 -16.32 16.00
C ARG A 475 39.78 -16.51 17.32
N ASN A 476 40.29 -15.89 18.39
CA ASN A 476 39.67 -15.89 19.72
C ASN A 476 38.39 -15.05 19.78
N ARG A 477 38.34 -13.90 19.10
CA ARG A 477 37.13 -13.06 19.01
C ARG A 477 36.01 -13.68 18.16
N LEU A 478 36.34 -14.34 17.06
CA LEU A 478 35.37 -15.09 16.24
C LEU A 478 34.85 -16.33 16.97
N THR A 479 35.68 -17.02 17.74
CA THR A 479 35.21 -18.12 18.60
C THR A 479 34.34 -17.65 19.75
N GLU A 480 34.55 -16.44 20.29
CA GLU A 480 33.67 -15.83 21.30
C GLU A 480 32.33 -15.38 20.69
N PHE A 481 32.35 -14.76 19.50
CA PHE A 481 31.15 -14.34 18.76
C PHE A 481 30.24 -15.52 18.38
N PHE A 482 30.83 -16.65 17.97
CA PHE A 482 30.13 -17.87 17.57
C PHE A 482 30.15 -18.97 18.64
N THR A 483 30.05 -18.60 19.92
CA THR A 483 29.82 -19.59 20.97
C THR A 483 28.37 -20.08 20.93
N GLU A 484 28.13 -21.37 21.23
CA GLU A 484 26.76 -21.88 21.40
C GLU A 484 25.97 -21.04 22.40
N LYS A 485 26.64 -20.46 23.40
CA LYS A 485 26.05 -19.60 24.44
C LYS A 485 25.48 -18.28 23.90
N THR A 486 26.10 -17.63 22.92
CA THR A 486 25.57 -16.41 22.29
C THR A 486 24.37 -16.73 21.39
N LEU A 487 24.43 -17.83 20.65
CA LEU A 487 23.30 -18.34 19.85
C LEU A 487 22.12 -18.73 20.73
N TYR A 488 22.34 -19.43 21.86
CA TYR A 488 21.27 -19.72 22.83
C TYR A 488 20.66 -18.45 23.40
N LYS A 489 21.46 -17.40 23.64
CA LYS A 489 20.96 -16.11 24.11
C LYS A 489 20.12 -15.40 23.04
N GLU A 490 20.59 -15.32 21.80
CA GLU A 490 19.82 -14.76 20.66
C GLU A 490 18.53 -15.54 20.39
N LEU A 491 18.58 -16.88 20.43
CA LEU A 491 17.41 -17.74 20.32
C LEU A 491 16.44 -17.50 21.48
N SER A 492 16.93 -17.38 22.72
CA SER A 492 16.08 -17.09 23.87
C SER A 492 15.41 -15.71 23.78
N THR A 493 16.08 -14.72 23.21
CA THR A 493 15.50 -13.40 22.96
C THR A 493 14.45 -13.47 21.85
N LEU A 494 14.68 -14.22 20.78
CA LEU A 494 13.69 -14.43 19.73
C LEU A 494 12.47 -15.21 20.22
N CYS A 495 12.65 -16.21 21.08
CA CYS A 495 11.53 -16.91 21.72
C CYS A 495 10.69 -15.93 22.55
N LYS A 496 11.34 -15.03 23.32
CA LYS A 496 10.63 -13.98 24.07
C LYS A 496 9.93 -12.97 23.17
N GLU A 497 10.56 -12.53 22.08
CA GLU A 497 9.95 -11.65 21.08
C GLU A 497 8.74 -12.33 20.42
N TRP A 498 8.83 -13.63 20.11
CA TRP A 498 7.74 -14.43 19.57
C TRP A 498 6.58 -14.58 20.56
N ASP A 499 6.89 -14.82 21.84
CA ASP A 499 5.88 -14.88 22.90
C ASP A 499 5.19 -13.52 23.07
N ASN A 500 5.93 -12.42 23.01
CA ASN A 500 5.35 -11.08 23.05
C ASN A 500 4.47 -10.81 21.82
N TYR A 501 4.95 -11.15 20.62
CA TYR A 501 4.19 -11.06 19.38
C TYR A 501 2.87 -11.85 19.45
N ASN A 502 2.91 -13.08 19.96
CA ASN A 502 1.71 -13.90 20.15
C ASN A 502 0.72 -13.28 21.15
N ASN A 503 1.23 -12.65 22.21
CA ASN A 503 0.40 -11.95 23.19
C ASN A 503 -0.23 -10.68 22.61
N GLU A 504 0.51 -9.89 21.85
CA GLU A 504 0.01 -8.72 21.13
C GLU A 504 -1.07 -9.12 20.11
N LYS A 505 -0.83 -10.19 19.37
CA LYS A 505 -1.81 -10.75 18.42
C LYS A 505 -3.10 -11.19 19.10
N ARG A 506 -3.03 -11.86 20.26
CA ARG A 506 -4.22 -12.22 21.06
C ARG A 506 -4.99 -10.99 21.50
N LYS A 507 -4.29 -10.00 22.08
CA LYS A 507 -4.89 -8.73 22.51
C LYS A 507 -5.57 -7.98 21.35
N TYR A 508 -4.97 -8.01 20.16
CA TYR A 508 -5.55 -7.38 18.98
C TYR A 508 -6.88 -8.02 18.57
N ILE A 509 -6.95 -9.34 18.54
CA ILE A 509 -8.19 -10.07 18.21
C ILE A 509 -9.26 -9.87 19.29
N GLU A 510 -8.87 -9.78 20.56
CA GLU A 510 -9.79 -9.41 21.65
C GLU A 510 -10.34 -7.99 21.48
N ASN A 511 -9.46 -7.02 21.17
CA ASN A 511 -9.83 -5.63 20.90
C ASN A 511 -10.78 -5.50 19.69
N ILE A 512 -10.60 -6.33 18.65
CA ILE A 512 -11.51 -6.36 17.50
C ILE A 512 -12.90 -6.79 17.94
N LYS A 513 -13.00 -7.84 18.75
CA LYS A 513 -14.28 -8.32 19.27
C LYS A 513 -14.98 -7.24 20.08
N THR A 514 -14.28 -6.58 21.00
CA THR A 514 -14.84 -5.48 21.80
C THR A 514 -15.27 -4.29 20.94
N THR A 515 -14.50 -3.97 19.90
CA THR A 515 -14.82 -2.89 18.96
C THR A 515 -16.09 -3.21 18.17
N LEU A 516 -16.20 -4.41 17.60
CA LEU A 516 -17.39 -4.86 16.88
C LEU A 516 -18.63 -4.90 17.77
N ASP A 517 -18.51 -5.35 19.02
CA ASP A 517 -19.60 -5.40 19.99
C ASP A 517 -20.05 -3.99 20.43
N SER A 518 -19.13 -3.04 20.55
CA SER A 518 -19.46 -1.65 20.87
C SER A 518 -20.24 -0.94 19.75
N VAL A 519 -20.03 -1.32 18.49
CA VAL A 519 -20.56 -0.60 17.32
C VAL A 519 -21.96 -1.06 16.94
N CYS A 520 -22.22 -2.37 17.02
CA CYS A 520 -23.47 -2.95 16.57
C CYS A 520 -23.95 -3.98 17.59
N TYR A 521 -25.18 -3.86 18.06
CA TYR A 521 -25.78 -4.86 18.94
C TYR A 521 -26.22 -6.11 18.17
N GLY A 522 -26.04 -7.29 18.77
CA GLY A 522 -26.43 -8.57 18.16
C GLY A 522 -25.46 -9.05 17.07
N HIS A 523 -26.01 -9.71 16.04
CA HIS A 523 -25.30 -10.25 14.86
C HIS A 523 -24.01 -11.03 15.19
N HIS A 524 -24.05 -11.88 16.21
CA HIS A 524 -22.86 -12.62 16.67
C HIS A 524 -22.19 -13.44 15.56
N GLU A 525 -22.97 -14.11 14.71
CA GLU A 525 -22.43 -14.86 13.55
C GLU A 525 -21.69 -13.95 12.58
N ALA A 526 -22.29 -12.83 12.17
CA ALA A 526 -21.65 -11.89 11.25
C ALA A 526 -20.35 -11.32 11.82
N LYS A 527 -20.33 -10.98 13.11
CA LYS A 527 -19.13 -10.48 13.79
C LYS A 527 -18.04 -11.55 13.88
N ASN A 528 -18.40 -12.79 14.17
CA ASN A 528 -17.46 -13.90 14.20
C ASN A 528 -16.84 -14.16 12.81
N GLU A 529 -17.62 -14.04 11.72
CA GLU A 529 -17.09 -14.14 10.36
C GLU A 529 -16.12 -13.00 10.04
N ILE A 530 -16.44 -11.75 10.43
CA ILE A 530 -15.49 -10.63 10.29
C ILE A 530 -14.21 -10.90 11.09
N GLN A 531 -14.34 -11.42 12.31
CA GLN A 531 -13.20 -11.78 13.14
C GLN A 531 -12.32 -12.86 12.49
N ARG A 532 -12.92 -13.85 11.80
CA ARG A 532 -12.19 -14.87 11.04
C ARG A 532 -11.43 -14.26 9.86
N LEU A 533 -12.07 -13.37 9.09
CA LEU A 533 -11.44 -12.66 7.98
C LEU A 533 -10.23 -11.85 8.45
N VAL A 534 -10.39 -11.07 9.53
CA VAL A 534 -9.27 -10.31 10.11
C VAL A 534 -8.18 -11.25 10.64
N GLY A 535 -8.56 -12.37 11.27
CA GLY A 535 -7.61 -13.40 11.68
C GLY A 535 -6.80 -14.01 10.53
N GLN A 536 -7.42 -14.17 9.36
CA GLN A 536 -6.74 -14.60 8.13
C GLN A 536 -5.75 -13.54 7.65
N TRP A 537 -6.13 -12.26 7.62
CA TRP A 537 -5.27 -11.14 7.20
C TRP A 537 -4.04 -10.94 8.09
N VAL A 538 -4.13 -11.25 9.38
CA VAL A 538 -3.00 -11.15 10.32
C VAL A 538 -1.92 -12.20 10.05
N ASN A 539 -2.29 -13.36 9.49
CA ASN A 539 -1.37 -14.48 9.25
C ASN A 539 -0.91 -14.61 7.79
N GLY A 540 -1.81 -14.35 6.85
CA GLY A 540 -1.60 -14.53 5.41
C GLY A 540 -1.32 -13.23 4.67
N SER A 541 -1.28 -13.30 3.34
CA SER A 541 -1.30 -12.13 2.47
C SER A 541 -2.65 -11.41 2.56
N THR A 542 -2.63 -10.08 2.57
CA THR A 542 -3.84 -9.24 2.46
C THR A 542 -4.25 -9.12 1.00
N ASP A 543 -4.54 -10.24 0.36
CA ASP A 543 -5.06 -10.24 -1.00
C ASP A 543 -6.50 -9.73 -0.95
N GLY A 544 -6.83 -8.79 -1.84
CA GLY A 544 -8.03 -7.95 -1.82
C GLY A 544 -9.29 -8.75 -1.58
N THR A 545 -9.77 -8.71 -0.33
CA THR A 545 -10.89 -9.54 0.10
C THR A 545 -12.19 -8.83 -0.25
N ILE A 546 -13.07 -9.53 -0.93
CA ILE A 546 -14.38 -9.02 -1.33
C ILE A 546 -15.44 -9.59 -0.40
N ILE A 547 -16.12 -8.70 0.31
CA ILE A 547 -17.09 -9.05 1.35
C ILE A 547 -18.48 -8.63 0.88
N GLY A 548 -19.44 -9.56 0.88
CA GLY A 548 -20.85 -9.26 0.62
C GLY A 548 -21.65 -9.26 1.93
N ILE A 549 -22.24 -8.14 2.35
CA ILE A 549 -23.11 -8.07 3.52
C ILE A 549 -24.57 -8.20 3.09
N GLU A 550 -25.16 -9.36 3.37
CA GLU A 550 -26.55 -9.68 3.08
C GLU A 550 -27.45 -9.38 4.28
N GLY A 551 -28.61 -8.76 4.05
CA GLY A 551 -29.70 -8.74 5.02
C GLY A 551 -30.71 -7.63 4.81
N PRO A 552 -31.74 -7.51 5.67
CA PRO A 552 -32.82 -6.57 5.48
C PRO A 552 -32.37 -5.09 5.58
N PRO A 553 -33.15 -4.15 5.02
CA PRO A 553 -32.87 -2.73 5.17
C PRO A 553 -33.00 -2.28 6.63
N GLY A 554 -32.13 -1.37 7.06
CA GLY A 554 -32.14 -0.83 8.42
C GLY A 554 -31.61 -1.77 9.50
N ASN A 555 -30.85 -2.81 9.12
CA ASN A 555 -30.24 -3.78 10.05
C ASN A 555 -28.81 -3.41 10.52
N GLY A 556 -28.30 -2.23 10.12
CA GLY A 556 -26.95 -1.77 10.51
C GLY A 556 -25.80 -2.21 9.60
N LYS A 557 -26.07 -2.67 8.37
CA LYS A 557 -25.05 -3.09 7.38
C LYS A 557 -23.96 -2.02 7.17
N THR A 558 -24.38 -0.79 6.86
CA THR A 558 -23.47 0.35 6.67
C THR A 558 -22.69 0.70 7.94
N THR A 559 -23.32 0.59 9.12
CA THR A 559 -22.67 0.85 10.41
C THR A 559 -21.59 -0.19 10.69
N LEU A 560 -21.87 -1.47 10.41
CA LEU A 560 -20.91 -2.57 10.57
C LEU A 560 -19.70 -2.40 9.65
N ALA A 561 -19.89 -1.94 8.42
CA ALA A 561 -18.78 -1.66 7.49
C ALA A 561 -17.99 -0.40 7.89
N LYS A 562 -18.67 0.73 8.07
CA LYS A 562 -18.04 2.04 8.32
C LYS A 562 -17.41 2.16 9.71
N MET A 563 -18.09 1.68 10.74
CA MET A 563 -17.63 1.84 12.12
C MET A 563 -17.07 0.53 12.69
N GLY A 564 -17.47 -0.63 12.16
CA GLY A 564 -16.90 -1.91 12.58
C GLY A 564 -15.56 -2.16 11.88
N ILE A 565 -15.59 -2.53 10.59
CA ILE A 565 -14.40 -2.98 9.85
C ILE A 565 -13.32 -1.89 9.79
N SER A 566 -13.67 -0.64 9.46
CA SER A 566 -12.70 0.46 9.41
C SER A 566 -12.02 0.73 10.75
N LYS A 567 -12.75 0.70 11.88
CA LYS A 567 -12.14 0.91 13.22
C LYS A 567 -11.38 -0.30 13.74
N CYS A 568 -11.65 -1.50 13.23
CA CYS A 568 -10.85 -2.68 13.56
C CYS A 568 -9.46 -2.64 12.91
N LEU A 569 -9.37 -2.01 11.74
CA LEU A 569 -8.13 -1.84 10.98
C LEU A 569 -7.51 -0.48 11.33
N ILE A 570 -6.77 -0.48 12.44
CA ILE A 570 -6.02 0.70 12.91
C ILE A 570 -4.60 0.63 12.36
N ASP A 571 -4.16 1.69 11.70
CA ASP A 571 -2.82 1.83 11.16
C ASP A 571 -1.79 2.17 12.26
N THR A 572 -0.50 2.20 11.90
CA THR A 572 0.62 2.58 12.80
C THR A 572 0.41 3.92 13.50
N ASP A 573 -0.26 4.87 12.84
CA ASP A 573 -0.50 6.23 13.33
C ASP A 573 -1.70 6.33 14.28
N GLY A 574 -2.36 5.20 14.59
CA GLY A 574 -3.59 5.17 15.40
C GLY A 574 -4.85 5.59 14.64
N SER A 575 -4.74 5.87 13.33
CA SER A 575 -5.86 6.23 12.47
C SER A 575 -6.56 5.00 11.90
N ALA A 576 -7.90 5.03 11.82
CA ALA A 576 -8.67 3.99 11.16
C ALA A 576 -8.43 3.99 9.65
N ARG A 577 -8.50 2.82 9.02
CA ARG A 577 -8.35 2.69 7.57
C ARG A 577 -9.40 3.55 6.83
N PRO A 578 -9.00 4.35 5.83
CA PRO A 578 -9.92 5.24 5.12
C PRO A 578 -11.11 4.49 4.51
N PHE A 579 -12.29 5.09 4.61
CA PHE A 579 -13.55 4.51 4.15
C PHE A 579 -14.20 5.40 3.08
N GLY A 580 -14.38 4.86 1.88
CA GLY A 580 -15.13 5.50 0.79
C GLY A 580 -16.43 4.76 0.50
N MET A 581 -17.51 5.49 0.20
CA MET A 581 -18.83 4.93 -0.05
C MET A 581 -19.34 5.30 -1.45
N ILE A 582 -19.85 4.32 -2.17
CA ILE A 582 -20.50 4.45 -3.48
C ILE A 582 -21.90 3.84 -3.37
N ALA A 583 -22.94 4.60 -3.67
CA ALA A 583 -24.30 4.07 -3.76
C ALA A 583 -24.62 3.76 -5.23
N LEU A 584 -25.03 2.52 -5.53
CA LEU A 584 -25.39 2.11 -6.90
C LEU A 584 -26.89 2.24 -7.19
N GLY A 585 -27.73 2.41 -6.17
CA GLY A 585 -29.18 2.57 -6.31
C GLY A 585 -29.55 3.78 -7.18
N GLY A 586 -30.18 3.53 -8.33
CA GLY A 586 -30.66 4.56 -9.26
C GLY A 586 -30.18 4.36 -10.71
N SER A 587 -30.05 5.47 -11.46
CA SER A 587 -29.49 5.50 -12.83
C SER A 587 -27.99 5.74 -12.79
N SER A 588 -27.23 4.77 -12.30
CA SER A 588 -25.77 4.81 -12.38
C SER A 588 -25.35 4.33 -13.77
N ASN A 589 -24.55 5.13 -14.47
CA ASN A 589 -23.86 4.72 -15.69
C ASN A 589 -22.47 4.19 -15.30
N GLY A 590 -21.86 3.32 -16.11
CA GLY A 590 -20.49 2.85 -15.87
C GLY A 590 -19.47 3.99 -15.73
N SER A 591 -19.73 5.12 -16.40
CA SER A 591 -18.89 6.32 -16.33
C SER A 591 -18.86 6.99 -14.95
N THR A 592 -19.87 6.78 -14.09
CA THR A 592 -19.83 7.29 -12.71
C THR A 592 -18.77 6.56 -11.89
N LEU A 593 -18.53 5.28 -12.16
CA LEU A 593 -17.56 4.45 -11.43
C LEU A 593 -16.13 4.64 -11.94
N VAL A 594 -15.92 4.58 -13.27
CA VAL A 594 -14.60 4.55 -13.94
C VAL A 594 -14.30 5.83 -14.72
N GLY A 595 -15.17 6.83 -14.66
CA GLY A 595 -14.97 8.12 -15.31
C GLY A 595 -15.36 8.16 -16.79
N HIS A 596 -15.14 9.31 -17.40
CA HIS A 596 -15.31 9.54 -18.83
C HIS A 596 -13.95 9.55 -19.54
N ASN A 597 -13.94 9.20 -20.83
CA ASN A 597 -12.74 9.41 -21.64
C ASN A 597 -12.33 10.89 -21.61
N PHE A 598 -11.03 11.13 -21.48
CA PHE A 598 -10.45 12.48 -21.38
C PHE A 598 -10.92 13.43 -22.50
N THR A 599 -11.20 12.92 -23.69
CA THR A 599 -11.60 13.68 -24.88
C THR A 599 -12.94 14.41 -24.72
N TYR A 600 -13.86 13.92 -23.88
CA TYR A 600 -15.17 14.55 -23.70
C TYR A 600 -15.08 15.94 -23.04
N VAL A 601 -16.03 16.81 -23.35
CA VAL A 601 -16.17 18.12 -22.69
C VAL A 601 -16.77 17.89 -21.31
N GLY A 602 -16.14 18.44 -20.26
CA GLY A 602 -16.55 18.19 -18.87
C GLY A 602 -16.22 16.77 -18.36
N SER A 603 -15.29 16.08 -19.01
CA SER A 603 -14.82 14.77 -18.56
C SER A 603 -14.21 14.85 -17.15
N THR A 604 -14.55 13.88 -16.32
CA THR A 604 -14.07 13.72 -14.94
C THR A 604 -13.67 12.27 -14.72
N TRP A 605 -12.78 12.04 -13.76
CA TRP A 605 -12.40 10.69 -13.33
C TRP A 605 -13.51 10.05 -12.49
N GLY A 606 -13.45 8.72 -12.37
CA GLY A 606 -14.47 7.92 -11.71
C GLY A 606 -14.51 8.06 -10.19
N LYS A 607 -15.63 7.66 -9.59
CA LYS A 607 -15.81 7.64 -8.13
C LYS A 607 -14.82 6.73 -7.40
N ILE A 608 -14.35 5.66 -8.04
CA ILE A 608 -13.34 4.76 -7.45
C ILE A 608 -12.03 5.53 -7.26
N LEU A 609 -11.57 6.25 -8.29
CA LEU A 609 -10.35 7.05 -8.20
C LEU A 609 -10.52 8.26 -7.27
N ASP A 610 -11.71 8.87 -7.22
CA ASP A 610 -12.04 9.93 -6.26
C ASP A 610 -11.85 9.47 -4.80
N ILE A 611 -12.22 8.23 -4.48
CA ILE A 611 -11.98 7.62 -3.15
C ILE A 611 -10.49 7.41 -2.89
N VAL A 612 -9.74 6.93 -3.88
CA VAL A 612 -8.28 6.72 -3.75
C VAL A 612 -7.56 8.06 -3.53
N ILE A 613 -7.93 9.10 -4.28
CA ILE A 613 -7.36 10.45 -4.14
C ILE A 613 -7.69 11.05 -2.77
N SER A 614 -8.95 10.96 -2.34
CA SER A 614 -9.37 11.51 -1.04
C SER A 614 -8.78 10.76 0.16
N SER A 615 -8.60 9.43 0.04
CA SER A 615 -8.00 8.60 1.07
C SER A 615 -6.46 8.68 1.15
N LYS A 616 -5.80 9.19 0.09
CA LYS A 616 -4.34 9.29 -0.02
C LYS A 616 -3.61 7.94 0.14
N CYS A 617 -4.29 6.83 -0.12
CA CYS A 617 -3.72 5.48 -0.10
C CYS A 617 -4.34 4.60 -1.20
N LEU A 618 -3.62 3.59 -1.68
CA LEU A 618 -4.10 2.62 -2.68
C LEU A 618 -4.90 1.44 -2.09
N ASN A 619 -4.88 1.25 -0.76
CA ASN A 619 -5.63 0.21 -0.07
C ASN A 619 -6.77 0.72 0.85
N PRO A 620 -7.66 1.62 0.39
CA PRO A 620 -8.82 2.05 1.17
C PRO A 620 -9.87 0.94 1.28
N ILE A 621 -10.84 1.13 2.18
CA ILE A 621 -12.07 0.33 2.20
C ILE A 621 -13.08 1.00 1.28
N ILE A 622 -13.50 0.30 0.22
CA ILE A 622 -14.51 0.77 -0.73
C ILE A 622 -15.82 0.05 -0.43
N TYR A 623 -16.81 0.79 0.05
CA TYR A 623 -18.15 0.27 0.33
C TYR A 623 -19.13 0.62 -0.78
N ILE A 624 -19.71 -0.40 -1.40
CA ILE A 624 -20.65 -0.31 -2.51
C ILE A 624 -22.03 -0.74 -2.02
N ASP A 625 -22.95 0.21 -1.93
CA ASP A 625 -24.29 0.01 -1.39
C ASP A 625 -25.32 -0.31 -2.49
N GLU A 626 -26.30 -1.15 -2.15
CA GLU A 626 -27.46 -1.50 -2.98
C GLU A 626 -27.11 -2.16 -4.33
N VAL A 627 -26.18 -3.12 -4.32
CA VAL A 627 -25.78 -3.88 -5.53
C VAL A 627 -26.95 -4.69 -6.12
N ASP A 628 -27.92 -5.10 -5.29
CA ASP A 628 -29.15 -5.78 -5.72
C ASP A 628 -30.11 -4.88 -6.55
N LYS A 629 -29.85 -3.57 -6.61
CA LYS A 629 -30.68 -2.60 -7.35
C LYS A 629 -30.12 -2.26 -8.73
N ILE A 630 -29.02 -2.87 -9.14
CA ILE A 630 -28.49 -2.71 -10.49
C ILE A 630 -29.52 -3.25 -11.50
N SER A 631 -29.90 -2.42 -12.47
CA SER A 631 -30.85 -2.83 -13.50
C SER A 631 -30.27 -3.93 -14.40
N ARG A 632 -31.11 -4.77 -15.01
CA ARG A 632 -30.65 -5.77 -15.98
C ARG A 632 -30.44 -5.23 -17.41
N THR A 633 -30.45 -3.89 -17.56
CA THR A 633 -30.23 -3.20 -18.84
C THR A 633 -28.75 -3.25 -19.26
N GLU A 634 -28.43 -2.82 -20.48
CA GLU A 634 -27.04 -2.75 -20.96
C GLU A 634 -26.14 -1.90 -20.05
N HIS A 635 -26.63 -0.75 -19.56
CA HIS A 635 -25.92 0.08 -18.60
C HIS A 635 -25.65 -0.63 -17.27
N GLY A 636 -26.60 -1.45 -16.81
CA GLY A 636 -26.40 -2.26 -15.62
C GLY A 636 -25.39 -3.40 -15.84
N ARG A 637 -25.39 -4.02 -17.02
CA ARG A 637 -24.36 -5.02 -17.41
C ARG A 637 -22.97 -4.39 -17.48
N GLU A 638 -22.85 -3.15 -17.96
CA GLU A 638 -21.59 -2.39 -17.93
C GLU A 638 -21.07 -2.22 -16.50
N ILE A 639 -21.94 -1.83 -15.56
CA ILE A 639 -21.59 -1.72 -14.13
C ILE A 639 -21.15 -3.07 -13.56
N THR A 640 -21.93 -4.12 -13.79
CA THR A 640 -21.58 -5.47 -13.33
C THR A 640 -20.23 -5.90 -13.89
N GLY A 641 -19.94 -5.60 -15.16
CA GLY A 641 -18.63 -5.84 -15.78
C GLY A 641 -17.50 -5.09 -15.08
N ILE A 642 -17.67 -3.80 -14.81
CA ILE A 642 -16.68 -2.98 -14.07
C ILE A 642 -16.43 -3.55 -12.67
N LEU A 643 -17.49 -3.90 -11.94
CA LEU A 643 -17.36 -4.53 -10.62
C LEU A 643 -16.69 -5.90 -10.71
N THR A 644 -16.89 -6.63 -11.81
CA THR A 644 -16.25 -7.92 -12.05
C THR A 644 -14.74 -7.74 -12.23
N HIS A 645 -14.29 -6.73 -13.00
CA HIS A 645 -12.88 -6.39 -13.12
C HIS A 645 -12.25 -5.96 -11.78
N LEU A 646 -12.98 -5.18 -10.98
CA LEU A 646 -12.52 -4.73 -9.66
C LEU A 646 -12.45 -5.88 -8.63
N THR A 647 -13.32 -6.86 -8.74
CA THR A 647 -13.39 -8.04 -7.86
C THR A 647 -12.52 -9.20 -8.33
N ASP A 648 -11.88 -9.09 -9.48
CA ASP A 648 -10.99 -10.15 -9.97
C ASP A 648 -9.58 -9.98 -9.38
N SER A 649 -9.12 -10.96 -8.61
CA SER A 649 -7.76 -10.94 -8.04
C SER A 649 -6.66 -10.98 -9.10
N THR A 650 -6.99 -11.35 -10.34
CA THR A 650 -6.03 -11.40 -11.45
C THR A 650 -5.96 -10.12 -12.28
N GLN A 651 -6.93 -9.22 -12.13
CA GLN A 651 -7.03 -7.99 -12.93
C GLN A 651 -7.04 -6.72 -12.07
N ASN A 652 -7.28 -6.84 -10.77
CA ASN A 652 -7.37 -5.68 -9.86
C ASN A 652 -6.03 -4.97 -9.62
N ASP A 653 -4.92 -5.57 -10.01
CA ASP A 653 -3.57 -4.97 -10.01
C ASP A 653 -3.36 -3.99 -11.18
N HIS A 654 -4.10 -4.17 -12.29
CA HIS A 654 -4.08 -3.33 -13.49
C HIS A 654 -5.43 -2.63 -13.71
N PHE A 655 -6.04 -2.09 -12.65
CA PHE A 655 -7.28 -1.34 -12.80
C PHE A 655 -7.03 0.01 -13.48
N GLU A 656 -7.76 0.31 -14.55
CA GLU A 656 -7.61 1.58 -15.29
C GLU A 656 -8.87 2.44 -15.21
N ASP A 657 -8.69 3.74 -14.94
CA ASP A 657 -9.74 4.74 -15.06
C ASP A 657 -9.80 5.28 -16.51
N ARG A 658 -11.00 5.47 -17.06
CA ARG A 658 -11.20 5.94 -18.45
C ARG A 658 -10.62 7.34 -18.67
N TYR A 659 -10.58 8.15 -17.62
CA TYR A 659 -9.97 9.49 -17.67
C TYR A 659 -8.44 9.43 -17.69
N PHE A 660 -7.86 8.46 -16.98
CA PHE A 660 -6.41 8.19 -16.90
C PHE A 660 -6.03 6.95 -17.70
N SER A 661 -6.36 6.95 -19.00
CA SER A 661 -6.19 5.79 -19.86
C SER A 661 -4.75 5.25 -19.90
N GLY A 662 -4.63 3.96 -19.60
CA GLY A 662 -3.39 3.20 -19.53
C GLY A 662 -2.39 3.65 -18.46
N ILE A 663 -2.90 4.19 -17.35
CA ILE A 663 -2.18 4.22 -16.08
C ILE A 663 -2.76 3.10 -15.23
N PRO A 664 -2.03 1.99 -15.02
CA PRO A 664 -2.51 0.90 -14.19
C PRO A 664 -2.48 1.33 -12.71
N LEU A 665 -3.59 1.10 -12.01
CA LEU A 665 -3.73 1.32 -10.58
C LEU A 665 -3.86 -0.02 -9.86
N ASP A 666 -2.94 -0.29 -8.95
CA ASP A 666 -2.98 -1.49 -8.12
C ASP A 666 -3.99 -1.34 -6.98
N LEU A 667 -5.19 -1.90 -7.18
CA LEU A 667 -6.25 -2.01 -6.17
C LEU A 667 -6.29 -3.40 -5.53
N SER A 668 -5.30 -4.26 -5.79
CA SER A 668 -5.26 -5.63 -5.29
C SER A 668 -5.28 -5.74 -3.77
N LYS A 669 -4.81 -4.72 -3.04
CA LYS A 669 -4.79 -4.68 -1.57
C LYS A 669 -5.99 -3.94 -0.95
N SER A 670 -6.88 -3.39 -1.78
CA SER A 670 -8.07 -2.69 -1.31
C SER A 670 -9.12 -3.69 -0.78
N ILE A 671 -9.91 -3.25 0.20
CA ILE A 671 -11.00 -4.08 0.75
C ILE A 671 -12.30 -3.59 0.13
N ILE A 672 -12.99 -4.47 -0.58
CA ILE A 672 -14.25 -4.15 -1.26
C ILE A 672 -15.39 -4.76 -0.47
N ILE A 673 -16.32 -3.92 0.00
CA ILE A 673 -17.50 -4.35 0.74
C ILE A 673 -18.73 -4.02 -0.08
N MET A 674 -19.51 -5.02 -0.44
CA MET A 674 -20.77 -4.87 -1.16
C MET A 674 -21.95 -5.13 -0.23
N SER A 675 -22.98 -4.31 -0.31
CA SER A 675 -24.20 -4.43 0.50
C SER A 675 -25.40 -4.71 -0.39
N PHE A 676 -26.22 -5.68 0.02
CA PHE A 676 -27.43 -6.07 -0.72
C PHE A 676 -28.49 -6.67 0.21
N ASN A 677 -29.74 -6.60 -0.23
CA ASN A 677 -30.86 -7.17 0.53
C ASN A 677 -31.25 -8.57 0.07
N ASP A 678 -31.16 -8.82 -1.24
CA ASP A 678 -31.54 -10.10 -1.84
C ASP A 678 -30.40 -10.66 -2.69
N ARG A 679 -29.92 -11.84 -2.31
CA ARG A 679 -28.85 -12.56 -3.01
C ARG A 679 -29.26 -13.04 -4.41
N SER A 680 -30.56 -13.24 -4.66
CA SER A 680 -31.05 -13.77 -5.94
C SER A 680 -31.03 -12.75 -7.07
N LEU A 681 -31.02 -11.46 -6.74
CA LEU A 681 -31.01 -10.36 -7.71
C LEU A 681 -29.60 -10.04 -8.24
N ILE A 682 -28.56 -10.53 -7.57
CA ILE A 682 -27.16 -10.27 -7.92
C ILE A 682 -26.72 -11.19 -9.05
N ASP A 683 -25.86 -10.66 -9.91
CA ASP A 683 -25.22 -11.45 -10.96
C ASP A 683 -24.46 -12.66 -10.39
N PRO A 684 -24.66 -13.88 -10.93
CA PRO A 684 -23.97 -15.08 -10.46
C PRO A 684 -22.44 -14.96 -10.45
N ILE A 685 -21.85 -14.26 -11.43
CA ILE A 685 -20.40 -14.12 -11.58
C ILE A 685 -19.83 -13.31 -10.42
N LEU A 686 -20.47 -12.19 -10.07
CA LEU A 686 -20.09 -11.40 -8.90
C LEU A 686 -20.30 -12.19 -7.61
N ARG A 687 -21.43 -12.90 -7.51
CA ARG A 687 -21.80 -13.63 -6.30
C ARG A 687 -20.80 -14.72 -5.92
N ASP A 688 -20.24 -15.43 -6.89
CA ASP A 688 -19.30 -16.51 -6.64
C ASP A 688 -17.92 -16.00 -6.18
N ARG A 689 -17.61 -14.71 -6.42
CA ARG A 689 -16.38 -14.04 -5.99
C ARG A 689 -16.48 -13.38 -4.61
N MET A 690 -17.69 -13.29 -4.04
CA MET A 690 -17.93 -12.62 -2.76
C MET A 690 -17.96 -13.59 -1.59
N HIS A 691 -17.26 -13.25 -0.50
CA HIS A 691 -17.49 -13.88 0.79
C HIS A 691 -18.74 -13.27 1.47
N ILE A 692 -19.85 -14.02 1.48
CA ILE A 692 -21.15 -13.50 1.93
C ILE A 692 -21.31 -13.66 3.45
N ILE A 693 -21.48 -12.53 4.13
CA ILE A 693 -21.80 -12.42 5.55
C ILE A 693 -23.28 -12.06 5.71
N LYS A 694 -24.05 -12.96 6.34
CA LYS A 694 -25.49 -12.78 6.54
C LYS A 694 -25.78 -12.08 7.87
N THR A 695 -26.65 -11.08 7.83
CA THR A 695 -27.18 -10.40 9.01
C THR A 695 -28.62 -10.82 9.27
N LYS A 696 -28.91 -11.33 10.48
CA LYS A 696 -30.23 -11.83 10.87
C LYS A 696 -31.22 -10.66 11.08
N PRO A 697 -32.53 -10.80 10.81
CA PRO A 697 -33.52 -9.78 11.19
C PRO A 697 -33.50 -9.47 12.70
N LEU A 698 -33.79 -8.22 13.07
CA LEU A 698 -33.81 -7.82 14.49
C LEU A 698 -35.10 -8.26 15.17
N THR A 699 -34.98 -8.90 16.34
CA THR A 699 -36.14 -9.23 17.16
C THR A 699 -36.62 -8.00 17.94
N THR A 700 -37.87 -8.02 18.42
CA THR A 700 -38.42 -6.94 19.25
C THR A 700 -37.54 -6.57 20.45
N PRO A 701 -37.01 -7.51 21.27
CA PRO A 701 -36.10 -7.15 22.36
C PRO A 701 -34.79 -6.54 21.84
N ASP A 702 -34.21 -7.05 20.74
CA ASP A 702 -33.00 -6.47 20.14
C ASP A 702 -33.23 -5.01 19.72
N LYS A 703 -34.39 -4.72 19.12
CA LYS A 703 -34.76 -3.37 18.72
C LYS A 703 -34.87 -2.43 19.91
N ILE A 704 -35.39 -2.89 21.06
CA ILE A 704 -35.49 -2.05 22.28
C ILE A 704 -34.09 -1.66 22.77
N VAL A 705 -33.15 -2.61 22.80
CA VAL A 705 -31.75 -2.33 23.18
C VAL A 705 -31.13 -1.35 22.19
N ILE A 706 -31.28 -1.59 20.88
CA ILE A 706 -30.75 -0.71 19.82
C ILE A 706 -31.33 0.72 19.92
N ILE A 707 -32.61 0.86 20.23
CA ILE A 707 -33.25 2.17 20.41
C ILE A 707 -32.59 2.92 21.56
N ASN A 708 -32.43 2.28 22.72
CA ASN A 708 -31.94 2.95 23.92
C ASN A 708 -30.44 3.23 23.89
N ASP A 709 -29.63 2.27 23.42
CA ASP A 709 -28.17 2.36 23.53
C ASP A 709 -27.52 3.07 22.33
N TYR A 710 -28.19 3.07 21.16
CA TYR A 710 -27.60 3.58 19.91
C TYR A 710 -28.42 4.69 19.27
N LEU A 711 -29.71 4.44 18.98
CA LEU A 711 -30.52 5.41 18.22
C LEU A 711 -30.85 6.66 19.03
N LEU A 712 -31.35 6.49 20.26
CA LEU A 712 -31.79 7.59 21.10
C LEU A 712 -30.64 8.57 21.41
N PRO A 713 -29.43 8.12 21.84
CA PRO A 713 -28.31 9.03 22.04
C PRO A 713 -27.94 9.83 20.79
N THR A 714 -27.87 9.14 19.65
CA THR A 714 -27.50 9.77 18.37
C THR A 714 -28.56 10.80 17.93
N ILE A 715 -29.85 10.53 18.18
CA ILE A 715 -30.94 11.45 17.84
C ILE A 715 -30.95 12.66 18.78
N LEU A 716 -30.76 12.44 20.09
CA LEU A 716 -30.73 13.51 21.09
C LEU A 716 -29.59 14.48 20.84
N GLU A 717 -28.38 13.97 20.55
CA GLU A 717 -27.22 14.78 20.21
C GLU A 717 -27.48 15.68 18.99
N ASN A 718 -28.10 15.12 17.93
CA ASN A 718 -28.44 15.87 16.73
C ASN A 718 -29.51 16.94 16.92
N VAL A 719 -30.43 16.77 17.89
CA VAL A 719 -31.48 17.75 18.20
C VAL A 719 -31.01 18.77 19.24
N GLY A 720 -29.97 18.45 20.02
CA GLY A 720 -29.37 19.33 21.03
C GLY A 720 -29.79 19.01 22.48
N PHE A 721 -30.26 17.79 22.75
CA PHE A 721 -30.55 17.30 24.10
C PHE A 721 -29.40 16.45 24.65
N THR A 722 -29.26 16.38 25.98
CA THR A 722 -28.36 15.43 26.62
C THR A 722 -29.04 14.06 26.78
N ASN A 723 -28.25 12.99 26.86
CA ASN A 723 -28.76 11.61 27.02
C ASN A 723 -29.62 11.40 28.28
N LYS A 724 -29.57 12.32 29.23
CA LYS A 724 -30.36 12.26 30.47
C LYS A 724 -31.66 13.04 30.40
N ASP A 725 -31.85 13.91 29.40
CA ASP A 725 -33.01 14.81 29.36
C ASP A 725 -34.29 14.08 28.98
N ILE A 726 -34.20 13.05 28.14
CA ILE A 726 -35.35 12.32 27.62
C ILE A 726 -35.15 10.83 27.88
N ILE A 727 -36.13 10.21 28.55
CA ILE A 727 -36.12 8.77 28.87
C ILE A 727 -37.33 8.10 28.22
N ILE A 728 -37.09 6.99 27.52
CA ILE A 728 -38.16 6.15 26.95
C ILE A 728 -38.14 4.80 27.67
N LYS A 729 -39.26 4.46 28.34
CA LYS A 729 -39.37 3.15 28.99
C LYS A 729 -39.40 2.02 27.95
N PRO A 730 -38.83 0.82 28.26
CA PRO A 730 -38.90 -0.34 27.37
C PRO A 730 -40.32 -0.73 26.94
N LYS A 731 -41.31 -0.54 27.83
CA LYS A 731 -42.73 -0.76 27.52
C LYS A 731 -43.23 0.17 26.41
N THR A 732 -42.92 1.46 26.52
CA THR A 732 -43.24 2.48 25.52
C THR A 732 -42.54 2.20 24.18
N CYS A 733 -41.26 1.80 24.20
CA CYS A 733 -40.54 1.37 22.99
C CYS A 733 -41.25 0.19 22.31
N LYS A 734 -41.65 -0.82 23.09
CA LYS A 734 -42.39 -1.98 22.58
C LYS A 734 -43.72 -1.55 21.95
N TYR A 735 -44.47 -0.67 22.60
CA TYR A 735 -45.71 -0.12 22.07
C TYR A 735 -45.51 0.60 20.72
N LEU A 736 -44.48 1.44 20.62
CA LEU A 736 -44.12 2.12 19.37
C LEU A 736 -43.82 1.13 18.24
N ILE A 737 -42.99 0.11 18.53
CA ILE A 737 -42.60 -0.90 17.54
C ILE A 737 -43.83 -1.70 17.08
N GLU A 738 -44.64 -2.20 18.01
CA GLU A 738 -45.77 -3.09 17.67
C GLU A 738 -46.91 -2.35 16.95
N THR A 739 -47.14 -1.08 17.30
CA THR A 739 -48.29 -0.31 16.83
C THR A 739 -48.00 0.46 15.54
N TYR A 740 -46.81 1.04 15.38
CA TYR A 740 -46.51 1.97 14.28
C TYR A 740 -45.52 1.41 13.24
N THR A 741 -44.89 0.26 13.51
CA THR A 741 -43.86 -0.32 12.63
C THR A 741 -44.15 -1.76 12.21
N TYR A 742 -43.76 -2.08 10.98
CA TYR A 742 -43.83 -3.43 10.41
C TYR A 742 -42.62 -3.64 9.50
N GLU A 743 -41.44 -3.68 10.12
CA GLU A 743 -40.16 -3.83 9.43
C GLU A 743 -39.27 -4.81 10.19
N ALA A 744 -38.28 -5.38 9.50
CA ALA A 744 -37.26 -6.23 10.14
C ALA A 744 -36.12 -5.44 10.78
N GLY A 745 -35.80 -4.26 10.24
CA GLY A 745 -34.80 -3.35 10.79
C GLY A 745 -35.38 -2.32 11.76
N VAL A 746 -34.69 -1.19 11.88
CA VAL A 746 -35.07 -0.03 12.72
C VAL A 746 -35.13 1.29 11.94
N ARG A 747 -35.29 1.25 10.61
CA ARG A 747 -35.28 2.45 9.76
C ARG A 747 -36.51 3.33 10.03
N LYS A 748 -37.72 2.75 9.95
CA LYS A 748 -38.97 3.44 10.26
C LYS A 748 -39.04 3.82 11.74
N VAL A 749 -38.53 2.97 12.64
CA VAL A 749 -38.41 3.30 14.08
C VAL A 749 -37.58 4.57 14.27
N LYS A 750 -36.42 4.69 13.62
CA LYS A 750 -35.56 5.88 13.69
C LYS A 750 -36.28 7.13 13.20
N GLU A 751 -37.01 7.04 12.09
CA GLU A 751 -37.81 8.16 11.55
C GLU A 751 -38.89 8.62 12.55
N LEU A 752 -39.64 7.67 13.15
CA LEU A 752 -40.67 7.98 14.15
C LEU A 752 -40.07 8.60 15.41
N LEU A 753 -38.95 8.09 15.90
CA LEU A 753 -38.26 8.67 17.05
C LEU A 753 -37.78 10.11 16.78
N TYR A 754 -37.25 10.38 15.60
CA TYR A 754 -36.88 11.74 15.20
C TYR A 754 -38.08 12.69 15.23
N GLU A 755 -39.23 12.26 14.71
CA GLU A 755 -40.45 13.07 14.70
C GLU A 755 -40.95 13.35 16.13
N ILE A 756 -41.00 12.33 16.99
CA ILE A 756 -41.40 12.46 18.40
C ILE A 756 -40.51 13.47 19.14
N ILE A 757 -39.20 13.38 18.96
CA ILE A 757 -38.22 14.24 19.65
C ILE A 757 -38.23 15.66 19.07
N ARG A 758 -38.40 15.83 17.75
CA ARG A 758 -38.52 17.15 17.12
C ARG A 758 -39.79 17.87 17.52
N GLU A 759 -40.92 17.16 17.58
CA GLU A 759 -42.19 17.71 18.08
C GLU A 759 -42.09 18.09 19.56
N PHE A 760 -41.37 17.30 20.36
CA PHE A 760 -41.08 17.66 21.74
C PHE A 760 -40.25 18.94 21.83
N ASN A 761 -39.17 19.05 21.03
CA ASN A 761 -38.34 20.26 20.97
C ASN A 761 -39.16 21.49 20.54
N LEU A 762 -39.99 21.34 19.51
CA LEU A 762 -40.87 22.41 19.04
C LEU A 762 -41.83 22.87 20.14
N LYS A 763 -42.45 21.93 20.87
CA LYS A 763 -43.33 22.25 22.01
C LYS A 763 -42.59 23.01 23.12
N LEU A 764 -41.34 22.64 23.42
CA LEU A 764 -40.51 23.34 24.41
C LEU A 764 -40.18 24.78 23.98
N ILE A 765 -39.90 25.01 22.69
CA ILE A 765 -39.57 26.34 22.17
C ILE A 765 -40.82 27.22 22.05
N SER A 766 -41.92 26.69 21.51
CA SER A 766 -43.12 27.46 21.20
C SER A 766 -44.02 27.74 22.41
N LYS A 767 -44.04 26.86 23.41
CA LYS A 767 -44.87 27.03 24.62
C LYS A 767 -43.98 27.05 25.86
N LYS A 768 -44.18 28.03 26.75
CA LYS A 768 -43.64 27.99 28.13
C LYS A 768 -44.27 26.82 28.88
N THR A 769 -43.71 25.63 28.71
CA THR A 769 -44.10 24.43 29.43
C THR A 769 -43.12 24.22 30.58
N ASN A 770 -43.62 24.14 31.82
CA ASN A 770 -42.82 23.79 33.00
C ASN A 770 -42.56 22.28 33.04
N ASN A 771 -42.01 21.72 31.96
CA ASN A 771 -41.66 20.32 31.93
C ASN A 771 -40.41 20.11 32.78
N ARG A 772 -40.50 19.22 33.77
CA ARG A 772 -39.33 18.82 34.57
C ARG A 772 -38.52 17.81 33.78
N PHE A 773 -37.21 18.03 33.73
CA PHE A 773 -36.25 17.07 33.22
C PHE A 773 -35.80 16.13 34.36
N PRO A 774 -35.61 14.82 34.10
CA PRO A 774 -35.80 14.12 32.83
C PRO A 774 -37.27 13.97 32.42
N TYR A 775 -37.59 14.25 31.16
CA TYR A 775 -38.93 14.04 30.61
C TYR A 775 -39.10 12.59 30.15
N GLU A 776 -40.11 11.91 30.69
CA GLU A 776 -40.42 10.54 30.31
C GLU A 776 -41.49 10.51 29.21
N ILE A 777 -41.16 9.91 28.07
CA ILE A 777 -42.12 9.77 26.96
C ILE A 777 -43.17 8.70 27.31
N SER A 778 -44.43 9.13 27.38
CA SER A 778 -45.58 8.25 27.61
C SER A 778 -46.22 7.76 26.32
N GLU A 779 -46.92 6.63 26.38
CA GLU A 779 -47.67 6.08 25.22
C GLU A 779 -48.72 7.07 24.70
N LYS A 780 -49.37 7.84 25.60
CA LYS A 780 -50.32 8.89 25.23
C LYS A 780 -49.67 9.98 24.39
N TYR A 781 -48.46 10.39 24.75
CA TYR A 781 -47.72 11.40 23.99
C TYR A 781 -47.36 10.92 22.59
N ILE A 782 -46.99 9.63 22.45
CA ILE A 782 -46.73 9.02 21.15
C ILE A 782 -48.00 9.06 20.29
N ASP A 783 -49.13 8.65 20.86
CA ASP A 783 -50.40 8.68 20.15
C ASP A 783 -50.77 10.11 19.72
N GLU A 784 -50.62 11.12 20.60
CA GLU A 784 -50.84 12.53 20.28
C GLU A 784 -49.97 13.05 19.13
N VAL A 785 -48.67 12.74 19.15
CA VAL A 785 -47.73 13.22 18.12
C VAL A 785 -47.99 12.50 16.79
N LEU A 786 -48.22 11.20 16.84
CA LEU A 786 -48.41 10.35 15.67
C LEU A 786 -49.88 10.20 15.26
N LEU A 787 -50.78 11.08 15.72
CA LEU A 787 -52.22 11.06 15.42
C LEU A 787 -52.53 10.95 13.92
N LYS A 788 -51.68 11.54 13.06
CA LYS A 788 -51.85 11.54 11.60
C LYS A 788 -51.30 10.29 10.90
N LYS A 789 -50.62 9.39 11.62
CA LYS A 789 -50.05 8.17 11.04
C LYS A 789 -50.92 6.96 11.36
N ASP A 790 -51.21 6.17 10.33
CA ASP A 790 -51.98 4.94 10.48
C ASP A 790 -51.24 3.92 11.35
N LYS A 791 -51.99 3.30 12.27
CA LYS A 791 -51.52 2.16 13.06
C LYS A 791 -51.42 0.94 12.13
N VAL A 792 -50.41 0.10 12.37
CA VAL A 792 -50.21 -1.13 11.61
C VAL A 792 -51.28 -2.14 12.01
N HIS A 793 -52.19 -2.46 11.10
CA HIS A 793 -53.17 -3.53 11.28
C HIS A 793 -52.55 -4.88 10.89
N ARG A 794 -52.23 -5.70 11.89
CA ARG A 794 -51.81 -7.09 11.66
C ARG A 794 -53.04 -7.96 11.42
N LYS A 795 -52.95 -8.88 10.45
CA LYS A 795 -53.98 -9.90 10.24
C LYS A 795 -54.00 -10.87 11.41
N LEU A 796 -55.17 -11.01 12.02
CA LEU A 796 -55.44 -11.99 13.07
C LEU A 796 -56.11 -13.22 12.48
N ILE A 797 -56.12 -14.30 13.25
CA ILE A 797 -56.94 -15.48 12.93
C ILE A 797 -58.41 -15.09 12.81
N HIS A 798 -59.13 -15.81 11.94
CA HIS A 798 -60.56 -15.64 11.78
C HIS A 798 -61.32 -16.21 13.00
N CYS A 799 -62.51 -15.67 13.29
CA CYS A 799 -63.19 -15.95 14.57
C CYS A 799 -63.78 -17.36 14.70
N GLU A 800 -64.22 -17.95 13.59
CA GLU A 800 -64.99 -19.21 13.58
C GLU A 800 -64.51 -20.15 12.48
N PRO A 801 -64.54 -21.48 12.67
CA PRO A 801 -64.17 -22.43 11.63
C PRO A 801 -65.10 -22.32 10.42
N ARG A 802 -64.54 -22.27 9.21
CA ARG A 802 -65.29 -22.10 7.96
C ARG A 802 -64.83 -23.07 6.88
N VAL A 803 -65.76 -23.37 5.96
CA VAL A 803 -65.48 -24.21 4.78
C VAL A 803 -64.70 -23.40 3.75
N GLY A 804 -63.65 -23.99 3.19
CA GLY A 804 -62.83 -23.38 2.14
C GLY A 804 -61.95 -22.21 2.60
N LEU A 805 -61.86 -21.95 3.91
CA LEU A 805 -61.04 -20.88 4.47
C LEU A 805 -59.90 -21.48 5.30
N ILE A 806 -58.66 -21.14 4.99
CA ILE A 806 -57.48 -21.66 5.70
C ILE A 806 -56.45 -20.58 5.97
N ASN A 807 -55.73 -20.70 7.08
CA ASN A 807 -54.62 -19.81 7.40
C ASN A 807 -53.30 -20.38 6.84
N GLY A 808 -52.74 -19.71 5.84
CA GLY A 808 -51.39 -19.93 5.35
C GLY A 808 -50.38 -18.99 6.03
N LEU A 809 -49.13 -19.40 6.10
CA LEU A 809 -48.03 -18.56 6.58
C LEU A 809 -47.16 -18.10 5.43
N PHE A 810 -46.76 -16.82 5.45
CA PHE A 810 -45.82 -16.26 4.49
C PHE A 810 -44.59 -15.69 5.19
N ALA A 811 -43.48 -15.65 4.46
CA ALA A 811 -42.28 -14.92 4.84
C ALA A 811 -41.80 -14.10 3.65
N THR A 812 -41.39 -12.88 3.93
CA THR A 812 -40.75 -11.99 2.96
C THR A 812 -39.24 -12.16 3.01
N THR A 813 -38.54 -11.79 1.94
CA THR A 813 -37.06 -11.75 1.88
C THR A 813 -36.47 -10.82 2.94
N SER A 814 -37.23 -9.82 3.37
CA SER A 814 -36.86 -8.93 4.47
C SER A 814 -36.93 -9.60 5.84
N GLY A 815 -37.37 -10.86 5.95
CA GLY A 815 -37.47 -11.58 7.22
C GLY A 815 -38.71 -11.24 8.05
N VAL A 816 -39.66 -10.48 7.48
CA VAL A 816 -40.97 -10.26 8.09
C VAL A 816 -41.90 -11.38 7.64
N GLY A 817 -42.54 -12.06 8.59
CA GLY A 817 -43.54 -13.09 8.32
C GLY A 817 -44.90 -12.72 8.88
N GLY A 818 -45.93 -13.38 8.39
CA GLY A 818 -47.30 -13.11 8.77
C GLY A 818 -48.27 -14.21 8.34
N LEU A 819 -49.55 -13.96 8.62
CA LEU A 819 -50.65 -14.84 8.27
C LEU A 819 -51.35 -14.32 7.00
N THR A 820 -51.57 -15.21 6.04
CA THR A 820 -52.43 -14.96 4.88
C THR A 820 -53.58 -15.94 4.92
N THR A 821 -54.81 -15.43 4.91
CA THR A 821 -55.98 -16.27 4.70
C THR A 821 -56.06 -16.66 3.22
N ILE A 822 -56.35 -17.92 2.93
CA ILE A 822 -56.59 -18.42 1.58
C ILE A 822 -58.05 -18.85 1.56
N GLU A 823 -58.78 -18.36 0.56
CA GLU A 823 -60.22 -18.53 0.44
C GLU A 823 -60.52 -19.30 -0.85
N VAL A 824 -61.31 -20.36 -0.75
CA VAL A 824 -61.71 -21.20 -1.88
C VAL A 824 -63.23 -21.27 -1.95
N PHE A 825 -63.77 -20.68 -3.01
CA PHE A 825 -65.20 -20.68 -3.29
C PHE A 825 -65.55 -21.54 -4.49
N ARG A 826 -66.81 -21.96 -4.58
CA ARG A 826 -67.35 -22.66 -5.76
C ARG A 826 -68.09 -21.62 -6.60
N THR A 827 -67.78 -21.59 -7.90
CA THR A 827 -68.38 -20.66 -8.87
C THR A 827 -68.88 -21.45 -10.08
N HIS A 828 -69.79 -20.87 -10.86
CA HIS A 828 -70.31 -21.50 -12.08
C HIS A 828 -69.29 -21.37 -13.21
N SER A 829 -69.04 -22.45 -13.97
CA SER A 829 -68.16 -22.45 -15.15
C SER A 829 -68.60 -23.49 -16.15
N ASN A 830 -68.16 -23.37 -17.40
CA ASN A 830 -68.48 -24.36 -18.44
C ASN A 830 -67.62 -25.62 -18.32
N THR A 831 -66.39 -25.47 -17.82
CA THR A 831 -65.40 -26.53 -17.60
C THR A 831 -65.53 -27.13 -16.21
N PHE A 832 -65.45 -28.46 -16.10
CA PHE A 832 -65.47 -29.16 -14.82
C PHE A 832 -64.15 -28.95 -14.04
N LEU A 833 -64.26 -28.53 -12.77
CA LEU A 833 -63.12 -28.25 -11.88
C LEU A 833 -62.11 -27.26 -12.47
N ASP A 834 -62.62 -26.22 -13.11
CA ASP A 834 -61.78 -25.10 -13.57
C ASP A 834 -61.23 -24.29 -12.38
N LEU A 835 -60.13 -23.57 -12.58
CA LEU A 835 -59.49 -22.75 -11.54
C LEU A 835 -59.55 -21.27 -11.91
N ILE A 836 -60.27 -20.49 -11.12
CA ILE A 836 -60.25 -19.03 -11.19
C ILE A 836 -59.33 -18.53 -10.09
N LEU A 837 -58.29 -17.79 -10.45
CA LEU A 837 -57.22 -17.37 -9.54
C LEU A 837 -57.22 -15.85 -9.38
N THR A 838 -57.32 -15.34 -8.15
CA THR A 838 -57.26 -13.89 -7.86
C THR A 838 -56.39 -13.56 -6.65
N GLY A 839 -55.81 -12.37 -6.64
CA GLY A 839 -54.93 -11.90 -5.55
C GLY A 839 -53.46 -11.75 -5.92
N SER A 840 -53.17 -11.38 -7.17
CA SER A 840 -51.80 -11.16 -7.69
C SER A 840 -50.84 -12.32 -7.44
N GLN A 841 -51.30 -13.53 -7.78
CA GLN A 841 -50.54 -14.77 -7.66
C GLN A 841 -49.54 -14.88 -8.81
N GLY A 842 -48.27 -15.15 -8.49
CA GLY A 842 -47.21 -15.38 -9.48
C GLY A 842 -47.27 -16.77 -10.13
N ASP A 843 -46.38 -17.04 -11.07
CA ASP A 843 -46.47 -18.24 -11.91
C ASP A 843 -46.13 -19.53 -11.16
N VAL A 844 -45.22 -19.47 -10.18
CA VAL A 844 -44.90 -20.62 -9.31
C VAL A 844 -46.10 -20.96 -8.43
N MET A 845 -46.78 -19.94 -7.91
CA MET A 845 -48.00 -20.15 -7.13
C MET A 845 -49.13 -20.75 -7.97
N LYS A 846 -49.33 -20.28 -9.21
CA LYS A 846 -50.35 -20.86 -10.12
C LYS A 846 -50.10 -22.35 -10.38
N GLU A 847 -48.85 -22.75 -10.59
CA GLU A 847 -48.49 -24.15 -10.81
C GLU A 847 -48.72 -24.99 -9.54
N SER A 848 -48.35 -24.46 -8.38
CA SER A 848 -48.64 -25.08 -7.08
C SER A 848 -50.14 -25.31 -6.86
N ILE A 849 -51.01 -24.35 -7.26
CA ILE A 849 -52.47 -24.49 -7.15
C ILE A 849 -53.01 -25.59 -8.08
N LYS A 850 -52.47 -25.73 -9.29
CA LYS A 850 -52.86 -26.84 -10.19
C LYS A 850 -52.49 -28.20 -9.61
N CYS A 851 -51.30 -28.32 -9.04
CA CYS A 851 -50.86 -29.52 -8.33
C CYS A 851 -51.81 -29.85 -7.16
N ALA A 852 -52.08 -28.84 -6.31
CA ALA A 852 -53.00 -28.93 -5.18
C ALA A 852 -54.41 -29.39 -5.59
N ARG A 853 -54.95 -28.89 -6.71
CA ARG A 853 -56.24 -29.32 -7.24
C ARG A 853 -56.28 -30.82 -7.53
N THR A 854 -55.26 -31.33 -8.22
CA THR A 854 -55.18 -32.75 -8.60
C THR A 854 -55.14 -33.64 -7.36
N ILE A 855 -54.34 -33.26 -6.37
CA ILE A 855 -54.21 -33.98 -5.09
C ILE A 855 -55.54 -33.94 -4.32
N ALA A 856 -56.13 -32.75 -4.16
CA ALA A 856 -57.38 -32.58 -3.43
C ALA A 856 -58.51 -33.41 -4.05
N TRP A 857 -58.57 -33.47 -5.39
CA TRP A 857 -59.53 -34.36 -6.07
C TRP A 857 -59.26 -35.83 -5.76
N ASN A 858 -58.00 -36.28 -5.82
CA ASN A 858 -57.65 -37.67 -5.58
C ASN A 858 -57.93 -38.11 -4.13
N LEU A 859 -57.73 -37.23 -3.14
CA LEU A 859 -58.02 -37.45 -1.72
C LEU A 859 -59.50 -37.65 -1.37
N LEU A 860 -60.43 -37.19 -2.21
CA LEU A 860 -61.86 -37.26 -1.92
C LEU A 860 -62.36 -38.72 -1.87
N PRO A 861 -63.25 -39.04 -0.91
CA PRO A 861 -63.97 -40.31 -0.87
C PRO A 861 -64.73 -40.57 -2.17
N MET A 862 -64.82 -41.85 -2.59
CA MET A 862 -65.61 -42.23 -3.76
C MET A 862 -67.07 -41.78 -3.63
N GLU A 863 -67.66 -41.90 -2.45
CA GLU A 863 -69.01 -41.43 -2.14
C GLU A 863 -69.24 -39.94 -2.49
N VAL A 864 -68.23 -39.10 -2.24
CA VAL A 864 -68.29 -37.66 -2.53
C VAL A 864 -68.05 -37.42 -4.02
N LYS A 865 -67.10 -38.14 -4.63
CA LYS A 865 -66.87 -38.08 -6.09
C LYS A 865 -68.12 -38.49 -6.88
N ASP A 866 -68.83 -39.51 -6.41
CA ASP A 866 -70.04 -40.01 -7.05
C ASP A 866 -71.19 -39.02 -6.94
N LYS A 867 -71.29 -38.22 -5.86
CA LYS A 867 -72.24 -37.10 -5.80
C LYS A 867 -72.00 -36.06 -6.90
N PHE A 868 -70.74 -35.80 -7.26
CA PHE A 868 -70.42 -34.90 -8.38
C PHE A 868 -70.66 -35.54 -9.76
N LYS A 869 -70.64 -36.87 -9.85
CA LYS A 869 -70.96 -37.61 -11.09
C LYS A 869 -72.47 -37.83 -11.29
N ASN A 870 -73.23 -38.00 -10.19
CA ASN A 870 -74.64 -38.42 -10.18
C ASN A 870 -75.65 -37.26 -10.01
N CYS A 871 -75.22 -36.00 -10.04
CA CYS A 871 -76.14 -34.85 -10.20
C CYS A 871 -76.67 -34.80 -11.65
N SER A 872 -77.47 -35.80 -12.02
CA SER A 872 -78.28 -35.82 -13.23
C SER A 872 -79.75 -35.62 -12.83
N ASP A 873 -80.37 -34.56 -13.35
CA ASP A 873 -81.82 -34.36 -13.24
C ASP A 873 -82.52 -35.56 -13.88
N LYS A 874 -83.24 -36.33 -13.07
CA LYS A 874 -83.98 -37.54 -13.50
C LYS A 874 -85.11 -37.27 -14.52
N GLU A 875 -85.39 -36.02 -14.87
CA GLU A 875 -86.55 -35.68 -15.71
C GLU A 875 -86.24 -35.35 -17.17
N ASN A 876 -84.98 -35.17 -17.60
CA ASN A 876 -84.71 -34.65 -18.95
C ASN A 876 -83.59 -35.29 -19.78
N ASN A 877 -83.09 -36.49 -19.44
CA ASN A 877 -82.17 -37.29 -20.28
C ASN A 877 -81.10 -36.46 -21.04
N LYS A 878 -80.56 -35.44 -20.37
CA LYS A 878 -79.40 -34.68 -20.82
C LYS A 878 -78.44 -34.72 -19.64
N GLU A 879 -77.36 -35.48 -19.81
CA GLU A 879 -76.21 -35.48 -18.90
C GLU A 879 -75.58 -34.08 -18.90
N LYS A 880 -76.19 -33.14 -18.19
CA LYS A 880 -75.53 -31.90 -17.81
C LYS A 880 -74.79 -32.19 -16.53
N HIS A 881 -73.51 -32.56 -16.65
CA HIS A 881 -72.60 -32.35 -15.53
C HIS A 881 -72.70 -30.89 -15.13
N GLU A 882 -73.07 -30.62 -13.88
CA GLU A 882 -73.06 -29.25 -13.36
C GLU A 882 -71.58 -28.82 -13.25
N SER A 883 -71.05 -28.29 -14.35
CA SER A 883 -69.69 -27.82 -14.40
C SER A 883 -69.53 -26.62 -13.48
N PHE A 884 -68.53 -26.70 -12.62
CA PHE A 884 -68.23 -25.66 -11.66
C PHE A 884 -66.72 -25.44 -11.58
N ALA A 885 -66.36 -24.21 -11.24
CA ALA A 885 -65.00 -23.79 -11.01
C ALA A 885 -64.76 -23.63 -9.51
N LEU A 886 -63.49 -23.78 -9.14
CA LEU A 886 -62.98 -23.38 -7.84
C LEU A 886 -62.30 -22.02 -7.99
N HIS A 887 -62.79 -21.05 -7.25
CA HIS A 887 -62.18 -19.73 -7.18
C HIS A 887 -61.27 -19.68 -5.96
N VAL A 888 -59.95 -19.69 -6.21
CA VAL A 888 -58.92 -19.55 -5.17
C VAL A 888 -58.52 -18.07 -5.07
N HIS A 889 -58.93 -17.44 -3.98
CA HIS A 889 -58.61 -16.06 -3.66
C HIS A 889 -57.57 -15.95 -2.55
N THR A 890 -56.56 -15.13 -2.79
CA THR A 890 -55.63 -14.67 -1.75
C THR A 890 -55.84 -13.16 -1.55
N PRO A 891 -56.38 -12.71 -0.40
CA PRO A 891 -56.64 -11.29 -0.14
C PRO A 891 -55.40 -10.40 -0.28
N GLU A 892 -55.57 -9.08 -0.48
CA GLU A 892 -54.52 -8.10 -0.84
C GLU A 892 -54.03 -8.21 -2.29
N CYS A 893 -54.94 -7.92 -3.24
CA CYS A 893 -54.63 -7.94 -4.67
C CYS A 893 -53.51 -6.98 -5.09
N SER A 894 -53.12 -6.00 -4.28
CA SER A 894 -52.04 -5.06 -4.63
C SER A 894 -50.64 -5.61 -4.38
N THR A 895 -50.50 -6.63 -3.53
CA THR A 895 -49.19 -7.22 -3.19
C THR A 895 -49.00 -8.54 -3.93
N PRO A 896 -47.95 -8.69 -4.76
CA PRO A 896 -47.69 -9.94 -5.47
C PRO A 896 -47.33 -11.05 -4.48
N LYS A 897 -47.92 -12.23 -4.66
CA LYS A 897 -47.70 -13.42 -3.84
C LYS A 897 -47.18 -14.53 -4.75
N ASP A 898 -45.93 -14.93 -4.54
CA ASP A 898 -45.32 -15.98 -5.35
C ASP A 898 -44.46 -16.90 -4.48
N GLY A 899 -44.60 -18.21 -4.69
CA GLY A 899 -43.90 -19.24 -3.93
C GLY A 899 -44.76 -20.49 -3.67
N PRO A 900 -44.17 -21.70 -3.71
CA PRO A 900 -44.92 -22.96 -3.61
C PRO A 900 -45.28 -23.34 -2.16
N SER A 901 -44.78 -22.62 -1.16
CA SER A 901 -44.90 -22.97 0.27
C SER A 901 -46.33 -22.90 0.86
N ALA A 902 -47.32 -22.52 0.05
CA ALA A 902 -48.74 -22.55 0.39
C ALA A 902 -49.47 -23.78 -0.20
N GLY A 903 -48.79 -24.65 -0.95
CA GLY A 903 -49.39 -25.78 -1.66
C GLY A 903 -50.20 -26.71 -0.76
N ALA A 904 -49.65 -27.08 0.41
CA ALA A 904 -50.38 -27.91 1.38
C ALA A 904 -51.65 -27.22 1.92
N ALA A 905 -51.57 -25.91 2.20
CA ALA A 905 -52.71 -25.14 2.69
C ALA A 905 -53.83 -25.06 1.63
N ILE A 906 -53.46 -24.76 0.39
CA ILE A 906 -54.39 -24.65 -0.74
C ILE A 906 -55.07 -26.00 -1.00
N THR A 907 -54.32 -27.10 -0.93
CA THR A 907 -54.85 -28.46 -1.10
C THR A 907 -55.96 -28.74 -0.10
N LEU A 908 -55.74 -28.42 1.19
CA LEU A 908 -56.72 -28.64 2.25
C LEU A 908 -57.91 -27.67 2.16
N ALA A 909 -57.71 -26.45 1.69
CA ALA A 909 -58.81 -25.51 1.42
C ALA A 909 -59.72 -25.98 0.28
N ILE A 910 -59.13 -26.48 -0.81
CA ILE A 910 -59.89 -27.09 -1.91
C ILE A 910 -60.62 -28.34 -1.41
N LEU A 911 -59.93 -29.21 -0.66
CA LEU A 911 -60.52 -30.42 -0.10
C LEU A 911 -61.69 -30.09 0.84
N SER A 912 -61.56 -29.07 1.68
CA SER A 912 -62.63 -28.53 2.53
C SER A 912 -63.83 -28.09 1.69
N GLN A 913 -63.59 -27.32 0.62
CA GLN A 913 -64.65 -26.78 -0.22
C GLN A 913 -65.42 -27.88 -0.97
N LEU A 914 -64.73 -28.95 -1.38
CA LEU A 914 -65.33 -30.10 -2.07
C LEU A 914 -66.03 -31.07 -1.11
N SER A 915 -65.48 -31.30 0.08
CA SER A 915 -66.07 -32.19 1.10
C SER A 915 -67.13 -31.52 1.98
N LYS A 916 -67.23 -30.19 1.95
CA LYS A 916 -68.07 -29.36 2.83
C LYS A 916 -67.76 -29.50 4.33
N VAL A 917 -66.53 -29.88 4.66
CA VAL A 917 -66.06 -29.97 6.03
C VAL A 917 -65.36 -28.67 6.43
N PRO A 918 -65.74 -28.01 7.53
CA PRO A 918 -65.10 -26.78 7.96
C PRO A 918 -63.67 -27.02 8.47
N ILE A 919 -62.78 -26.06 8.21
CA ILE A 919 -61.40 -26.06 8.71
C ILE A 919 -61.35 -25.29 10.03
N ARG A 920 -60.55 -25.80 10.98
CA ARG A 920 -60.29 -25.14 12.25
C ARG A 920 -59.57 -23.80 12.06
N ASN A 921 -60.04 -22.77 12.76
CA ASN A 921 -59.52 -21.41 12.66
C ASN A 921 -58.26 -21.15 13.50
N ASP A 922 -57.99 -21.99 14.49
CA ASP A 922 -56.85 -21.89 15.42
C ASP A 922 -55.54 -22.47 14.85
N ILE A 923 -55.56 -22.94 13.60
CA ILE A 923 -54.45 -23.62 12.94
C ILE A 923 -53.91 -22.79 11.79
N ALA A 924 -52.59 -22.79 11.63
CA ALA A 924 -51.92 -22.31 10.42
C ALA A 924 -50.93 -23.35 9.90
N MET A 925 -50.59 -23.29 8.62
CA MET A 925 -49.67 -24.25 8.01
C MET A 925 -48.85 -23.66 6.88
N THR A 926 -47.76 -24.35 6.57
CA THR A 926 -46.88 -24.06 5.43
C THR A 926 -46.22 -25.36 4.97
N GLY A 927 -46.01 -25.49 3.68
CA GLY A 927 -45.44 -26.68 3.07
C GLY A 927 -45.67 -26.65 1.57
N GLU A 928 -44.62 -26.96 0.82
CA GLU A 928 -44.76 -27.31 -0.59
C GLU A 928 -45.30 -28.74 -0.71
N ILE A 929 -46.02 -29.03 -1.80
CA ILE A 929 -46.71 -30.30 -1.97
C ILE A 929 -46.43 -30.89 -3.36
N ASP A 930 -46.03 -32.16 -3.37
CA ASP A 930 -45.85 -32.94 -4.60
C ASP A 930 -47.14 -33.69 -4.96
N LEU A 931 -47.29 -34.13 -6.22
CA LEU A 931 -48.45 -34.92 -6.67
C LEU A 931 -48.67 -36.23 -5.86
N ASN A 932 -47.61 -36.72 -5.21
CA ASN A 932 -47.63 -37.86 -4.29
C ASN A 932 -48.13 -37.48 -2.87
N GLY A 933 -48.56 -36.26 -2.62
CA GLY A 933 -49.04 -35.81 -1.30
C GLY A 933 -47.94 -35.58 -0.25
N ASN A 934 -46.66 -35.72 -0.60
CA ASN A 934 -45.54 -35.44 0.29
C ASN A 934 -45.43 -33.93 0.55
N VAL A 935 -45.13 -33.56 1.79
CA VAL A 935 -44.94 -32.16 2.20
C VAL A 935 -43.45 -31.88 2.33
N THR A 936 -42.92 -31.03 1.46
CA THR A 936 -41.49 -30.76 1.33
C THR A 936 -41.04 -29.49 2.05
N MET A 937 -39.73 -29.40 2.25
CA MET A 937 -39.07 -28.34 3.03
C MET A 937 -39.39 -26.93 2.53
N ILE A 938 -39.52 -25.99 3.46
CA ILE A 938 -39.76 -24.56 3.19
C ILE A 938 -38.68 -23.66 3.79
N GLY A 939 -38.48 -22.48 3.20
CA GLY A 939 -37.63 -21.43 3.77
C GLY A 939 -38.37 -20.50 4.74
N GLY A 940 -37.59 -19.77 5.55
CA GLY A 940 -38.07 -18.66 6.38
C GLY A 940 -38.92 -19.07 7.60
N LEU A 941 -38.66 -20.25 8.17
CA LEU A 941 -39.47 -20.83 9.25
C LEU A 941 -39.60 -19.90 10.47
N GLN A 942 -38.50 -19.28 10.91
CA GLN A 942 -38.49 -18.38 12.07
C GLN A 942 -39.47 -17.21 11.91
N SER A 943 -39.44 -16.54 10.75
CA SER A 943 -40.35 -15.43 10.44
C SER A 943 -41.81 -15.88 10.37
N LYS A 944 -42.07 -17.05 9.78
CA LYS A 944 -43.42 -17.64 9.69
C LYS A 944 -43.99 -17.96 11.08
N LEU A 945 -43.21 -18.57 11.96
CA LEU A 945 -43.63 -18.90 13.32
C LEU A 945 -43.91 -17.64 14.16
N ASN A 946 -43.03 -16.63 14.07
CA ASN A 946 -43.26 -15.34 14.75
C ASN A 946 -44.52 -14.63 14.24
N GLY A 947 -44.78 -14.71 12.93
CA GLY A 947 -46.01 -14.21 12.30
C GLY A 947 -47.25 -14.94 12.82
N ALA A 948 -47.22 -16.27 12.89
CA ALA A 948 -48.31 -17.10 13.41
C ALA A 948 -48.64 -16.76 14.87
N LEU A 949 -47.61 -16.65 15.71
CA LEU A 949 -47.74 -16.28 17.12
C LEU A 949 -48.32 -14.87 17.31
N SER A 950 -47.89 -13.92 16.47
CA SER A 950 -48.41 -12.55 16.47
C SER A 950 -49.87 -12.48 15.99
N ALA A 951 -50.28 -13.38 15.11
CA ALA A 951 -51.65 -13.48 14.61
C ALA A 951 -52.61 -14.23 15.55
N GLY A 952 -52.09 -14.84 16.63
CA GLY A 952 -52.88 -15.56 17.64
C GLY A 952 -53.16 -17.02 17.31
N VAL A 953 -52.41 -17.62 16.38
CA VAL A 953 -52.52 -19.05 16.03
C VAL A 953 -52.14 -19.92 17.24
N LYS A 954 -52.85 -21.03 17.47
CA LYS A 954 -52.53 -22.00 18.54
C LYS A 954 -51.70 -23.18 18.04
N LYS A 955 -51.95 -23.65 16.83
CA LYS A 955 -51.26 -24.82 16.27
C LYS A 955 -50.68 -24.52 14.90
N VAL A 956 -49.41 -24.83 14.69
CA VAL A 956 -48.74 -24.65 13.39
C VAL A 956 -48.26 -26.00 12.87
N LEU A 957 -48.60 -26.32 11.62
CA LEU A 957 -48.13 -27.50 10.91
C LEU A 957 -46.98 -27.13 9.97
N ILE A 958 -45.85 -27.82 10.09
CA ILE A 958 -44.63 -27.58 9.32
C ILE A 958 -44.09 -28.86 8.69
N PRO A 959 -43.30 -28.80 7.60
CA PRO A 959 -42.71 -29.99 7.00
C PRO A 959 -41.73 -30.69 7.95
N TYR A 960 -41.63 -32.01 7.87
CA TYR A 960 -40.72 -32.81 8.69
C TYR A 960 -39.24 -32.46 8.46
N ASP A 961 -38.87 -32.13 7.23
CA ASP A 961 -37.49 -31.81 6.85
C ASP A 961 -36.97 -30.53 7.55
N ASN A 962 -37.87 -29.62 7.95
CA ASN A 962 -37.55 -28.41 8.69
C ASN A 962 -37.32 -28.63 10.20
N LYS A 963 -37.28 -29.89 10.68
CA LYS A 963 -37.07 -30.18 12.10
C LYS A 963 -35.74 -29.61 12.63
N LYS A 964 -34.67 -29.63 11.83
CA LYS A 964 -33.37 -29.06 12.22
C LYS A 964 -33.46 -27.55 12.48
N ASP A 965 -34.15 -26.83 11.59
CA ASP A 965 -34.38 -25.39 11.73
C ASP A 965 -35.21 -25.09 12.98
N LEU A 966 -36.20 -25.93 13.28
CA LEU A 966 -37.00 -25.82 14.50
C LEU A 966 -36.14 -25.98 15.76
N ASP A 967 -35.27 -26.99 15.79
CA ASP A 967 -34.36 -27.25 16.92
C ASP A 967 -33.39 -26.08 17.14
N GLU A 968 -32.87 -25.47 16.07
CA GLU A 968 -32.03 -24.26 16.14
C GLU A 968 -32.80 -23.08 16.73
N ILE A 969 -34.01 -22.81 16.24
CA ILE A 969 -34.87 -21.73 16.73
C ILE A 969 -35.24 -21.91 18.21
N ILE A 970 -35.47 -23.15 18.65
CA ILE A 970 -35.72 -23.49 20.06
C ILE A 970 -34.45 -23.22 20.89
N SER A 971 -33.28 -23.64 20.42
CA SER A 971 -32.01 -23.45 21.12
C SER A 971 -31.64 -21.97 21.34
N GLU A 972 -31.99 -21.08 20.41
CA GLU A 972 -31.77 -19.63 20.53
C GLU A 972 -32.66 -18.95 21.60
N LYS A 973 -33.53 -19.67 22.31
CA LYS A 973 -34.46 -19.19 23.36
C LYS A 973 -35.42 -18.05 22.96
N LYS A 974 -35.47 -17.65 21.69
CA LYS A 974 -36.32 -16.54 21.20
C LYS A 974 -37.82 -16.85 21.20
N ILE A 975 -38.20 -18.13 21.10
CA ILE A 975 -39.61 -18.56 21.12
C ILE A 975 -40.03 -19.07 22.52
N ILE A 976 -39.09 -19.62 23.30
CA ILE A 976 -39.38 -20.29 24.57
C ILE A 976 -39.86 -19.31 25.65
N GLU A 977 -39.38 -18.05 25.66
CA GLU A 977 -39.91 -17.04 26.59
C GLU A 977 -41.39 -16.70 26.36
N ILE A 978 -41.96 -17.06 25.21
CA ILE A 978 -43.37 -16.83 24.87
C ILE A 978 -44.21 -18.10 25.10
N SER A 979 -43.66 -19.30 24.89
CA SER A 979 -44.36 -20.56 25.20
C SER A 979 -44.60 -20.75 26.70
N ASP A 980 -43.69 -20.28 27.56
CA ASP A 980 -43.86 -20.38 29.02
C ASP A 980 -44.94 -19.43 29.58
N LYS A 981 -45.25 -18.33 28.86
CA LYS A 981 -46.31 -17.38 29.23
C LYS A 981 -47.67 -17.68 28.58
N LYS A 982 -47.71 -18.41 27.46
CA LYS A 982 -48.93 -18.83 26.76
C LYS A 982 -48.83 -20.33 26.46
N LYS A 983 -49.35 -21.16 27.36
CA LYS A 983 -49.41 -22.64 27.31
C LYS A 983 -50.13 -23.26 26.08
N ASP A 984 -50.43 -22.49 25.04
CA ASP A 984 -51.35 -22.85 23.95
C ASP A 984 -50.70 -22.88 22.54
N PHE A 985 -49.40 -22.58 22.38
CA PHE A 985 -48.72 -22.61 21.06
C PHE A 985 -47.98 -23.93 20.81
N THR A 986 -48.43 -24.71 19.83
CA THR A 986 -47.88 -26.02 19.48
C THR A 986 -47.42 -26.06 18.02
N VAL A 987 -46.24 -26.61 17.77
CA VAL A 987 -45.69 -26.82 16.42
C VAL A 987 -45.61 -28.32 16.16
N LEU A 988 -46.24 -28.79 15.09
CA LEU A 988 -46.22 -30.20 14.69
C LEU A 988 -45.51 -30.34 13.34
N THR A 989 -44.63 -31.33 13.24
CA THR A 989 -43.97 -31.71 11.99
C THR A 989 -44.78 -32.77 11.28
N VAL A 990 -44.94 -32.62 9.96
CA VAL A 990 -45.70 -33.54 9.10
C VAL A 990 -44.89 -33.94 7.88
N LYS A 991 -44.98 -35.21 7.47
CA LYS A 991 -44.31 -35.74 6.26
C LYS A 991 -45.24 -35.73 5.05
N ASN A 992 -46.52 -35.98 5.28
CA ASN A 992 -47.49 -36.15 4.21
C ASN A 992 -48.81 -35.45 4.56
N ILE A 993 -49.56 -35.04 3.54
CA ILE A 993 -50.86 -34.40 3.67
C ILE A 993 -51.85 -35.23 4.50
N PHE A 994 -51.73 -36.57 4.50
CA PHE A 994 -52.57 -37.45 5.33
C PHE A 994 -52.41 -37.22 6.83
N GLU A 995 -51.21 -36.86 7.30
CA GLU A 995 -50.95 -36.54 8.71
C GLU A 995 -51.56 -35.19 9.09
N MET A 996 -51.78 -34.30 8.12
CA MET A 996 -52.37 -32.97 8.35
C MET A 996 -53.89 -33.03 8.53
N ILE A 997 -54.58 -33.90 7.79
CA ILE A 997 -56.05 -33.98 7.73
C ILE A 997 -56.70 -34.08 9.14
N PRO A 998 -56.30 -35.02 10.04
CA PRO A 998 -56.91 -35.17 11.36
C PRO A 998 -56.73 -33.95 12.27
N HIS A 999 -55.70 -33.15 12.02
CA HIS A 999 -55.43 -31.96 12.81
C HIS A 999 -56.21 -30.75 12.31
N VAL A 1000 -56.46 -30.66 10.99
CA VAL A 1000 -56.96 -29.45 10.32
C VAL A 1000 -58.49 -29.38 10.30
N PHE A 1001 -59.15 -30.50 10.04
CA PHE A 1001 -60.61 -30.54 9.96
C PHE A 1001 -61.27 -30.63 11.33
N VAL A 1002 -62.48 -30.08 11.44
CA VAL A 1002 -63.35 -30.35 12.60
C VAL A 1002 -63.80 -31.82 12.54
N GLU A 1003 -63.97 -32.46 13.70
CA GLU A 1003 -64.38 -33.87 13.79
C GLU A 1003 -65.57 -34.17 12.87
N ASN A 1004 -65.39 -35.18 12.02
CA ASN A 1004 -66.35 -35.56 10.99
C ASN A 1004 -66.30 -37.09 10.75
N GLU A 1005 -67.34 -37.62 10.12
CA GLU A 1005 -67.46 -39.06 9.83
C GLU A 1005 -66.78 -39.47 8.52
N LEU A 1006 -66.24 -38.52 7.74
CA LEU A 1006 -65.67 -38.77 6.42
C LEU A 1006 -64.25 -39.34 6.51
N LYS A 1007 -64.05 -40.54 5.97
CA LYS A 1007 -62.72 -41.14 5.78
C LYS A 1007 -62.15 -40.78 4.42
N PHE A 1008 -61.16 -39.90 4.40
CA PHE A 1008 -60.45 -39.53 3.17
C PHE A 1008 -59.65 -40.71 2.59
N VAL A 1009 -59.53 -40.77 1.26
CA VAL A 1009 -58.90 -41.89 0.56
C VAL A 1009 -57.40 -41.67 0.53
N ASN A 1010 -56.65 -42.65 1.03
CA ASN A 1010 -55.23 -42.76 0.71
C ASN A 1010 -55.12 -43.34 -0.70
N TYR A 1011 -54.78 -42.49 -1.66
CA TYR A 1011 -54.71 -42.84 -3.09
C TYR A 1011 -53.29 -43.24 -3.53
N LEU A 1012 -52.34 -43.30 -2.59
CA LEU A 1012 -50.97 -43.76 -2.81
C LEU A 1012 -50.85 -45.29 -2.73
#